data_AF-W4FLD8-F1
#
_entry.id   AF-W4FLD8-F1
#
_cell.length_a   1.000
_cell.length_b   1.000
_cell.length_c   1.000
_cell.angle_alpha   90.00
_cell.angle_beta   90.00
_cell.angle_gamma   90.00
#
_symmetry.space_group_name_H-M   'P 1'
#
loop_
_entity.id
_entity.type
_entity.pdbx_description
1 polymer ?
#
loop_
_entity_poly.entity_id
_entity_poly.type
_entity_poly.pdbx_seq_one_letter_code
_entity_poly.pdbx_strand_id
1 'polypeptide(L)'
;MADLHRDMEKLAVDRLGTSMRRLNEAIDSIRAVRMDPSVDIEAKILQVLPLAPNNSISERLLALVDALSEAIAEAEALESSRDPPVNKTKPRAPLCLLSLRDYTTVQAAVELILVWGAYPCVEAGILTPIPQRVVAKTFKIDRAMVQHVATLESNPSTPAHLDNVLRGLLHVLELSQFKPMLLPAYLADLLACLVYRIHCQPSPPPTAAAARLQQLMDVLPIRVFMGSLRGVLATPHANTTFKAQCGHLLSQCVLKDGGVLATIEMLLSSVDDGNTQARLHVAALVARCPRALTTTQYLLAIGPQVMWLLTYPTTKLVREVAGLTVSQLILDHPIDLVDQCVLRPLFLPLLRFSLPPPSPATVSDGIAFISTENELDACISALKCMLLGPVPPAPVLEALVPVFRPLVYLDAFARASKAYVHADTQQLLLLFVQQLPSAASRLASCVLPSSTPLRPSLCPDDCTTPRHSTSQVVYCAGGSGGVGLRQDQPHDDNVIIDNVIDAIVDLLGQPQLDDQNNVVVGELFSHLLTTYMHLKTSSHLEPSNDRSKSSDTGSMRLLLRLTEDLGPAVLRSGVLVLQCLVTVLSMYTNQDADAIGDNDADDDDDDMDVLSVGLSMATTIVQAGAAARSADEEALLTQMLVPLEQLARHPKAPIAEMASDLCLHILARSADDHKQDVMTAAQSFAEMLDRSKADLQSAQVPLRARGLARLTRWIRRRQPVDNVEALVALCVHHLADADSYVYLAAVQVRRNLSSVVKGMQKTMVYIYRL
;
A
#
# COMPACT_ATOMS: atom_id res chain seq x y z
N MET A 1 7.94 -67.08 -13.77
CA MET A 1 7.79 -65.62 -13.63
C MET A 1 8.00 -65.18 -12.18
N ALA A 2 7.22 -65.68 -11.21
CA ALA A 2 7.39 -65.32 -9.80
C ALA A 2 8.75 -65.71 -9.17
N ASP A 3 9.30 -66.89 -9.52
CA ASP A 3 10.62 -67.31 -9.03
C ASP A 3 11.76 -66.47 -9.63
N LEU A 4 11.67 -66.15 -10.93
CA LEU A 4 12.62 -65.27 -11.61
C LEU A 4 12.65 -63.86 -10.97
N HIS A 5 11.49 -63.33 -10.59
CA HIS A 5 11.40 -62.03 -9.94
C HIS A 5 12.02 -62.04 -8.53
N ARG A 6 11.82 -63.12 -7.77
CA ARG A 6 12.49 -63.31 -6.45
C ARG A 6 14.00 -63.45 -6.57
N ASP A 7 14.49 -64.13 -7.60
CA ASP A 7 15.92 -64.26 -7.84
C ASP A 7 16.55 -62.91 -8.22
N MET A 8 15.85 -62.10 -9.01
CA MET A 8 16.26 -60.72 -9.32
C MET A 8 16.28 -59.81 -8.08
N GLU A 9 15.25 -59.89 -7.22
CA GLU A 9 15.23 -59.16 -5.95
C GLU A 9 16.45 -59.53 -5.08
N LYS A 10 16.76 -60.82 -4.96
CA LYS A 10 17.90 -61.29 -4.17
C LYS A 10 19.23 -60.80 -4.75
N LEU A 11 19.39 -60.87 -6.07
CA LEU A 11 20.59 -60.37 -6.75
C LEU A 11 20.79 -58.87 -6.51
N ALA A 12 19.72 -58.07 -6.58
CA ALA A 12 19.79 -56.63 -6.33
C ALA A 12 20.19 -56.31 -4.88
N VAL A 13 19.62 -57.02 -3.90
CA VAL A 13 20.00 -56.88 -2.48
C VAL A 13 21.46 -57.28 -2.25
N ASP A 14 21.91 -58.38 -2.85
CA ASP A 14 23.30 -58.85 -2.73
C ASP A 14 24.29 -57.85 -3.36
N ARG A 15 23.93 -57.26 -4.52
CA ARG A 15 24.70 -56.20 -5.18
C ARG A 15 24.77 -54.95 -4.30
N LEU A 16 23.64 -54.44 -3.83
CA LEU A 16 23.56 -53.28 -2.95
C LEU A 16 24.41 -53.49 -1.69
N GLY A 17 24.24 -54.64 -1.03
CA GLY A 17 25.00 -54.99 0.18
C GLY A 17 26.50 -55.15 -0.07
N THR A 18 26.90 -55.55 -1.29
CA THR A 18 28.32 -55.65 -1.66
C THR A 18 28.93 -54.28 -1.95
N SER A 19 28.24 -53.43 -2.74
CA SER A 19 28.68 -52.05 -3.02
C SER A 19 28.79 -51.22 -1.74
N MET A 20 27.79 -51.32 -0.85
CA MET A 20 27.80 -50.59 0.42
C MET A 20 28.89 -51.06 1.38
N ARG A 21 29.17 -52.37 1.46
CA ARG A 21 30.29 -52.90 2.26
C ARG A 21 31.64 -52.38 1.78
N ARG A 22 31.88 -52.37 0.46
CA ARG A 22 33.11 -51.82 -0.12
C ARG A 22 33.28 -50.34 0.20
N LEU A 23 32.21 -49.56 0.12
CA LEU A 23 32.27 -48.14 0.47
C LEU A 23 32.53 -47.94 1.97
N ASN A 24 31.87 -48.71 2.84
CA ASN A 24 32.11 -48.69 4.28
C ASN A 24 33.58 -49.02 4.62
N GLU A 25 34.13 -50.09 4.05
CA GLU A 25 35.52 -50.50 4.24
C GLU A 25 36.51 -49.41 3.78
N ALA A 26 36.26 -48.78 2.63
CA ALA A 26 37.09 -47.70 2.11
C ALA A 26 37.10 -46.46 3.03
N ILE A 27 35.93 -46.01 3.49
CA ILE A 27 35.82 -44.83 4.36
C ILE A 27 36.38 -45.11 5.76
N ASP A 28 36.11 -46.28 6.34
CA ASP A 28 36.66 -46.67 7.64
C ASP A 28 38.19 -46.80 7.60
N SER A 29 38.71 -47.27 6.46
CA SER A 29 40.15 -47.29 6.18
C SER A 29 40.76 -45.90 6.12
N ILE A 30 40.11 -44.95 5.43
CA ILE A 30 40.55 -43.55 5.39
C ILE A 30 40.53 -42.92 6.79
N ARG A 31 39.47 -43.18 7.58
CA ARG A 31 39.38 -42.71 8.98
C ARG A 31 40.50 -43.24 9.88
N ALA A 32 41.07 -44.40 9.55
CA ALA A 32 42.16 -45.00 10.32
C ALA A 32 43.54 -44.38 10.00
N VAL A 33 43.68 -43.67 8.88
CA VAL A 33 44.91 -42.97 8.51
C VAL A 33 45.12 -41.78 9.46
N ARG A 34 46.29 -41.72 10.09
CA ARG A 34 46.69 -40.61 10.97
C ARG A 34 47.64 -39.68 10.24
N MET A 35 47.49 -38.38 10.46
CA MET A 35 48.44 -37.38 9.99
C MET A 35 49.79 -37.58 10.67
N ASP A 36 50.83 -37.78 9.87
CA ASP A 36 52.21 -37.86 10.31
C ASP A 36 53.07 -37.12 9.26
N PRO A 37 53.84 -36.09 9.66
CA PRO A 37 54.65 -35.30 8.74
C PRO A 37 55.79 -36.10 8.08
N SER A 38 56.13 -37.29 8.58
CA SER A 38 57.18 -38.15 8.03
C SER A 38 56.70 -39.12 6.95
N VAL A 39 55.40 -39.15 6.67
CA VAL A 39 54.74 -40.17 5.86
C VAL A 39 54.07 -39.55 4.65
N ASP A 40 54.22 -40.19 3.50
CA ASP A 40 53.40 -39.90 2.33
C ASP A 40 51.95 -40.36 2.56
N ILE A 41 51.12 -39.40 2.93
CA ILE A 41 49.69 -39.60 3.23
C ILE A 41 48.92 -40.00 1.97
N GLU A 42 49.29 -39.45 0.81
CA GLU A 42 48.65 -39.77 -0.48
C GLU A 42 48.84 -41.25 -0.80
N ALA A 43 50.09 -41.73 -0.74
CA ALA A 43 50.43 -43.12 -0.98
C ALA A 43 49.71 -44.06 0.01
N LYS A 44 49.62 -43.69 1.29
CA LYS A 44 48.86 -44.48 2.28
C LYS A 44 47.39 -44.58 1.92
N ILE A 45 46.72 -43.47 1.57
CA ILE A 45 45.30 -43.50 1.20
C ILE A 45 45.07 -44.35 -0.06
N LEU A 46 45.94 -44.21 -1.07
CA LEU A 46 45.87 -45.00 -2.30
C LEU A 46 46.09 -46.51 -2.07
N GLN A 47 46.85 -46.90 -1.05
CA GLN A 47 47.04 -48.30 -0.66
C GLN A 47 45.80 -48.93 -0.02
N VAL A 48 45.03 -48.15 0.75
CA VAL A 48 43.83 -48.67 1.43
C VAL A 48 42.57 -48.58 0.59
N LEU A 49 42.59 -47.81 -0.50
CA LEU A 49 41.52 -47.80 -1.50
C LEU A 49 41.67 -48.95 -2.50
N PRO A 50 40.56 -49.51 -3.02
CA PRO A 50 40.60 -50.56 -4.03
C PRO A 50 41.51 -50.19 -5.22
N LEU A 51 42.30 -51.16 -5.66
CA LEU A 51 43.31 -50.97 -6.71
C LEU A 51 42.64 -50.71 -8.07
N ALA A 52 42.81 -49.48 -8.55
CA ALA A 52 42.64 -49.11 -9.95
C ALA A 52 43.94 -48.43 -10.40
N PRO A 53 44.71 -49.01 -11.33
CA PRO A 53 45.98 -48.43 -11.76
C PRO A 53 45.75 -47.06 -12.41
N ASN A 54 46.56 -46.08 -12.03
CA ASN A 54 46.56 -44.69 -12.54
C ASN A 54 45.38 -43.78 -12.15
N ASN A 55 44.47 -44.23 -11.29
CA ASN A 55 43.37 -43.38 -10.81
C ASN A 55 43.77 -42.62 -9.53
N SER A 56 43.41 -41.34 -9.49
CA SER A 56 43.49 -40.47 -8.30
C SER A 56 42.60 -40.96 -7.15
N ILE A 57 42.82 -40.42 -5.95
CA ILE A 57 42.02 -40.75 -4.76
C ILE A 57 40.52 -40.47 -5.01
N SER A 58 40.19 -39.32 -5.59
CA SER A 58 38.82 -38.92 -5.89
C SER A 58 38.17 -39.83 -6.94
N GLU A 59 38.89 -40.26 -7.99
CA GLU A 59 38.37 -41.20 -8.99
C GLU A 59 38.08 -42.59 -8.41
N ARG A 60 38.91 -43.08 -7.49
CA ARG A 60 38.66 -44.37 -6.81
C ARG A 60 37.43 -44.30 -5.90
N LEU A 61 37.24 -43.19 -5.19
CA LEU A 61 36.04 -42.96 -4.39
C LEU A 61 34.79 -42.80 -5.26
N LEU A 62 34.91 -42.08 -6.37
CA LEU A 62 33.82 -41.89 -7.34
C LEU A 62 33.35 -43.24 -7.90
N ALA A 63 34.27 -44.12 -8.28
CA ALA A 63 33.93 -45.46 -8.78
C ALA A 63 33.16 -46.31 -7.75
N LEU A 64 33.48 -46.18 -6.45
CA LEU A 64 32.74 -46.84 -5.38
C LEU A 64 31.33 -46.28 -5.21
N VAL A 65 31.18 -44.96 -5.31
CA VAL A 65 29.90 -44.27 -5.22
C VAL A 65 29.03 -44.54 -6.44
N ASP A 66 29.60 -44.58 -7.65
CA ASP A 66 28.90 -44.92 -8.88
C ASP A 66 28.38 -46.37 -8.82
N ALA A 67 29.21 -47.33 -8.38
CA ALA A 67 28.79 -48.72 -8.21
C ALA A 67 27.69 -48.91 -7.14
N LEU A 68 27.67 -48.05 -6.11
CA LEU A 68 26.58 -48.02 -5.14
C LEU A 68 25.31 -47.43 -5.77
N SER A 69 25.46 -46.35 -6.55
CA SER A 69 24.34 -45.64 -7.16
C SER A 69 23.62 -46.50 -8.20
N GLU A 70 24.36 -47.25 -9.02
CA GLU A 70 23.80 -48.23 -9.96
C GLU A 70 23.02 -49.34 -9.23
N ALA A 71 23.57 -49.86 -8.12
CA ALA A 71 22.90 -50.90 -7.33
C ALA A 71 21.61 -50.39 -6.66
N ILE A 72 21.60 -49.14 -6.19
CA ILE A 72 20.38 -48.51 -5.65
C ILE A 72 19.36 -48.28 -6.75
N ALA A 73 19.76 -47.75 -7.92
CA ALA A 73 18.86 -47.51 -9.04
C ALA A 73 18.21 -48.82 -9.53
N GLU A 74 18.98 -49.91 -9.61
CA GLU A 74 18.45 -51.25 -9.92
C GLU A 74 17.43 -51.72 -8.88
N ALA A 75 17.74 -51.54 -7.59
CA ALA A 75 16.83 -51.91 -6.50
C ALA A 75 15.55 -51.04 -6.45
N GLU A 76 15.63 -49.75 -6.74
CA GLU A 76 14.48 -48.83 -6.82
C GLU A 76 13.57 -49.18 -8.01
N ALA A 77 14.16 -49.48 -9.17
CA ALA A 77 13.42 -49.94 -10.35
C ALA A 77 12.65 -51.23 -10.06
N LEU A 78 13.28 -52.19 -9.37
CA LEU A 78 12.62 -53.43 -8.96
C LEU A 78 11.50 -53.18 -7.93
N GLU A 79 11.74 -52.34 -6.92
CA GLU A 79 10.72 -52.00 -5.92
C GLU A 79 9.48 -51.35 -6.56
N SER A 80 9.67 -50.51 -7.58
CA SER A 80 8.55 -49.86 -8.30
C SER A 80 7.63 -50.84 -9.03
N SER A 81 8.16 -52.01 -9.42
CA SER A 81 7.43 -53.08 -10.13
C SER A 81 6.93 -54.18 -9.20
N ARG A 82 7.13 -54.01 -7.88
CA ARG A 82 6.86 -55.03 -6.87
C ARG A 82 5.40 -55.05 -6.47
N ASP A 83 4.82 -56.25 -6.38
CA ASP A 83 3.43 -56.42 -5.93
C ASP A 83 3.22 -55.89 -4.50
N PRO A 84 2.06 -55.26 -4.21
CA PRO A 84 1.75 -54.79 -2.87
C PRO A 84 1.74 -55.94 -1.85
N PRO A 85 2.11 -55.68 -0.58
CA PRO A 85 2.25 -56.73 0.41
C PRO A 85 0.92 -57.45 0.64
N VAL A 86 0.92 -58.78 0.43
CA VAL A 86 -0.24 -59.68 0.63
C VAL A 86 -0.74 -59.63 2.07
N ASN A 87 0.12 -59.30 3.04
CA ASN A 87 -0.24 -59.17 4.44
C ASN A 87 0.07 -57.76 4.99
N LYS A 88 -0.97 -56.96 5.20
CA LYS A 88 -0.86 -55.58 5.72
C LYS A 88 -0.30 -55.50 7.15
N THR A 89 -0.35 -56.59 7.94
CA THR A 89 0.12 -56.58 9.34
C THR A 89 1.62 -56.90 9.48
N LYS A 90 2.30 -57.32 8.40
CA LYS A 90 3.76 -57.51 8.34
C LYS A 90 4.30 -56.86 7.07
N PRO A 91 4.60 -55.55 7.09
CA PRO A 91 5.16 -54.88 5.93
C PRO A 91 6.49 -55.53 5.55
N ARG A 92 6.68 -55.75 4.24
CA ARG A 92 7.93 -56.28 3.68
C ARG A 92 8.97 -55.17 3.70
N ALA A 93 10.22 -55.50 4.01
CA ALA A 93 11.30 -54.51 3.97
C ALA A 93 11.51 -54.00 2.52
N PRO A 94 11.74 -52.68 2.34
CA PRO A 94 12.15 -52.12 1.07
C PRO A 94 13.46 -52.77 0.59
N LEU A 95 13.61 -53.00 -0.71
CA LEU A 95 14.84 -53.53 -1.30
C LEU A 95 16.04 -52.58 -1.12
N CYS A 96 15.77 -51.28 -1.01
CA CYS A 96 16.77 -50.22 -0.80
C CYS A 96 16.97 -49.84 0.68
N LEU A 97 16.63 -50.71 1.63
CA LEU A 97 16.75 -50.39 3.05
C LEU A 97 18.24 -50.23 3.44
N LEU A 98 18.62 -49.00 3.80
CA LEU A 98 19.96 -48.67 4.30
C LEU A 98 19.94 -48.41 5.81
N SER A 99 21.04 -48.74 6.49
CA SER A 99 21.20 -48.43 7.91
C SER A 99 21.62 -46.97 8.12
N LEU A 100 21.40 -46.41 9.32
CA LEU A 100 21.89 -45.06 9.64
C LEU A 100 23.41 -44.92 9.50
N ARG A 101 24.16 -46.00 9.71
CA ARG A 101 25.62 -46.02 9.46
C ARG A 101 25.91 -45.77 7.99
N ASP A 102 25.18 -46.44 7.09
CA ASP A 102 25.39 -46.34 5.65
C ASP A 102 25.20 -44.90 5.16
N TYR A 103 24.18 -44.20 5.65
CA TYR A 103 23.98 -42.77 5.38
C TYR A 103 25.20 -41.91 5.78
N THR A 104 25.77 -42.15 6.96
CA THR A 104 26.92 -41.37 7.43
C THR A 104 28.20 -41.67 6.64
N THR A 105 28.34 -42.90 6.12
CA THR A 105 29.44 -43.28 5.24
C THR A 105 29.30 -42.62 3.88
N VAL A 106 28.10 -42.67 3.27
CA VAL A 106 27.82 -42.01 1.98
C VAL A 106 28.03 -40.50 2.10
N GLN A 107 27.55 -39.88 3.18
CA GLN A 107 27.81 -38.46 3.44
C GLN A 107 29.31 -38.15 3.51
N ALA A 108 30.10 -38.97 4.21
CA ALA A 108 31.55 -38.79 4.28
C ALA A 108 32.22 -38.97 2.91
N ALA A 109 31.77 -39.95 2.11
CA ALA A 109 32.27 -40.15 0.75
C ALA A 109 31.98 -38.95 -0.16
N VAL A 110 30.75 -38.43 -0.12
CA VAL A 110 30.34 -37.23 -0.88
C VAL A 110 31.19 -36.01 -0.48
N GLU A 111 31.41 -35.80 0.81
CA GLU A 111 32.27 -34.70 1.29
C GLU A 111 33.71 -34.85 0.79
N LEU A 112 34.29 -36.06 0.85
CA LEU A 112 35.64 -36.31 0.37
C LEU A 112 35.77 -36.14 -1.14
N ILE A 113 34.80 -36.64 -1.92
CA ILE A 113 34.79 -36.48 -3.38
C ILE A 113 34.68 -35.00 -3.74
N LEU A 114 33.88 -34.22 -3.01
CA LEU A 114 33.79 -32.78 -3.23
C LEU A 114 35.11 -32.08 -2.90
N VAL A 115 35.71 -32.36 -1.74
CA VAL A 115 36.92 -31.67 -1.28
C VAL A 115 38.20 -32.13 -1.99
N TRP A 116 38.29 -33.38 -2.41
CA TRP A 116 39.48 -33.93 -3.10
C TRP A 116 39.31 -33.98 -4.62
N GLY A 117 38.08 -33.99 -5.14
CA GLY A 117 37.80 -34.05 -6.58
C GLY A 117 37.36 -32.72 -7.18
N ALA A 118 36.43 -32.00 -6.54
CA ALA A 118 35.90 -30.75 -7.10
C ALA A 118 36.71 -29.51 -6.68
N TYR A 119 37.13 -29.43 -5.41
CA TYR A 119 37.87 -28.28 -4.87
C TYR A 119 39.16 -27.94 -5.62
N PRO A 120 40.00 -28.92 -6.03
CA PRO A 120 41.22 -28.62 -6.80
C PRO A 120 40.95 -28.14 -8.23
N CYS A 121 39.72 -28.35 -8.75
CA CYS A 121 39.34 -27.96 -10.11
C CYS A 121 38.79 -26.55 -10.22
N VAL A 122 38.53 -25.86 -9.10
CA VAL A 122 37.91 -24.53 -9.06
C VAL A 122 38.83 -23.46 -8.47
N GLU A 123 38.62 -22.21 -8.86
CA GLU A 123 39.33 -21.07 -8.28
C GLU A 123 39.07 -20.91 -6.77
N ALA A 124 40.07 -20.39 -6.06
CA ALA A 124 39.94 -20.04 -4.66
C ALA A 124 38.79 -19.04 -4.46
N GLY A 125 37.89 -19.36 -3.52
CA GLY A 125 36.72 -18.54 -3.19
C GLY A 125 35.41 -19.01 -3.82
N ILE A 126 35.44 -19.86 -4.85
CA ILE A 126 34.21 -20.39 -5.49
C ILE A 126 33.47 -21.34 -4.55
N LEU A 127 34.19 -22.31 -3.97
CA LEU A 127 33.66 -23.22 -2.96
C LEU A 127 33.99 -22.73 -1.55
N THR A 128 33.20 -23.20 -0.58
CA THR A 128 33.45 -22.91 0.84
C THR A 128 34.85 -23.40 1.22
N PRO A 129 35.74 -22.54 1.77
CA PRO A 129 37.09 -22.93 2.14
C PRO A 129 37.08 -24.10 3.12
N ILE A 130 37.96 -25.10 2.91
CA ILE A 130 38.05 -26.32 3.76
C ILE A 130 38.10 -25.99 5.28
N PRO A 131 38.82 -24.94 5.74
CA PRO A 131 38.84 -24.51 7.14
C PRO A 131 37.54 -23.87 7.68
N GLN A 132 36.56 -23.59 6.82
CA GLN A 132 35.27 -23.01 7.18
C GLN A 132 34.10 -23.99 6.95
N ARG A 133 34.32 -25.09 6.24
CA ARG A 133 33.30 -26.13 6.00
C ARG A 133 32.79 -26.72 7.32
N VAL A 134 31.46 -26.77 7.45
CA VAL A 134 30.77 -27.43 8.56
C VAL A 134 30.51 -28.86 8.16
N VAL A 135 31.28 -29.79 8.73
CA VAL A 135 31.16 -31.22 8.42
C VAL A 135 30.41 -31.95 9.54
N ALA A 136 29.68 -33.00 9.18
CA ALA A 136 28.94 -33.81 10.15
C ALA A 136 29.86 -34.40 11.23
N LYS A 137 29.36 -34.52 12.47
CA LYS A 137 30.11 -35.13 13.60
C LYS A 137 30.56 -36.57 13.30
N THR A 138 29.87 -37.24 12.39
CA THR A 138 30.13 -38.61 11.93
C THR A 138 31.21 -38.71 10.86
N PHE A 139 31.71 -37.59 10.35
CA PHE A 139 32.79 -37.55 9.36
C PHE A 139 34.06 -38.22 9.90
N LYS A 140 34.47 -37.86 11.14
CA LYS A 140 35.57 -38.48 11.90
C LYS A 140 36.89 -38.63 11.13
N ILE A 141 37.18 -37.71 10.22
CA ILE A 141 38.45 -37.62 9.50
C ILE A 141 39.14 -36.33 9.91
N ASP A 142 40.45 -36.38 10.14
CA ASP A 142 41.24 -35.21 10.53
C ASP A 142 41.19 -34.13 9.44
N ARG A 143 40.83 -32.91 9.85
CA ARG A 143 40.72 -31.76 8.95
C ARG A 143 42.05 -31.41 8.29
N ALA A 144 43.15 -31.58 9.02
CA ALA A 144 44.49 -31.34 8.46
C ALA A 144 44.78 -32.31 7.30
N MET A 145 44.33 -33.57 7.42
CA MET A 145 44.46 -34.57 6.36
C MET A 145 43.64 -34.19 5.14
N VAL A 146 42.38 -33.82 5.35
CA VAL A 146 41.49 -33.42 4.26
C VAL A 146 42.07 -32.23 3.50
N GLN A 147 42.57 -31.23 4.22
CA GLN A 147 43.20 -30.05 3.61
C GLN A 147 44.50 -30.40 2.88
N HIS A 148 45.38 -31.20 3.49
CA HIS A 148 46.64 -31.61 2.88
C HIS A 148 46.41 -32.32 1.55
N VAL A 149 45.53 -33.32 1.54
CA VAL A 149 45.20 -34.10 0.34
C VAL A 149 44.56 -33.22 -0.73
N ALA A 150 43.67 -32.29 -0.37
CA ALA A 150 43.04 -31.39 -1.34
C ALA A 150 44.04 -30.45 -2.04
N THR A 151 45.16 -30.11 -1.39
CA THR A 151 46.17 -29.19 -1.92
C THR A 151 47.33 -29.87 -2.65
N LEU A 152 47.29 -31.19 -2.83
CA LEU A 152 48.34 -31.92 -3.54
C LEU A 152 48.38 -31.52 -5.02
N GLU A 153 49.60 -31.33 -5.55
CA GLU A 153 49.82 -31.04 -6.98
C GLU A 153 49.45 -32.22 -7.89
N SER A 154 49.44 -33.44 -7.35
CA SER A 154 49.03 -34.67 -8.04
C SER A 154 47.53 -34.72 -8.33
N ASN A 155 46.72 -33.86 -7.70
CA ASN A 155 45.28 -33.86 -7.93
C ASN A 155 44.94 -33.41 -9.35
N PRO A 156 44.00 -34.11 -10.01
CA PRO A 156 43.49 -33.67 -11.30
C PRO A 156 42.76 -32.33 -11.16
N SER A 157 43.18 -31.35 -11.96
CA SER A 157 42.57 -30.00 -12.04
C SER A 157 41.91 -29.74 -13.40
N THR A 158 41.64 -30.81 -14.17
CA THR A 158 41.11 -30.69 -15.52
C THR A 158 39.58 -30.49 -15.52
N PRO A 159 39.02 -29.74 -16.49
CA PRO A 159 37.57 -29.58 -16.62
C PRO A 159 36.82 -30.91 -16.79
N ALA A 160 37.45 -31.90 -17.45
CA ALA A 160 36.87 -33.23 -17.62
C ALA A 160 36.77 -34.01 -16.29
N HIS A 161 37.74 -33.84 -15.39
CA HIS A 161 37.67 -34.42 -14.06
C HIS A 161 36.52 -33.80 -13.25
N LEU A 162 36.35 -32.47 -13.30
CA LEU A 162 35.22 -31.80 -12.67
C LEU A 162 33.87 -32.29 -13.21
N ASP A 163 33.75 -32.48 -14.52
CA ASP A 163 32.54 -33.05 -15.14
C ASP A 163 32.25 -34.48 -14.63
N ASN A 164 33.30 -35.30 -14.45
CA ASN A 164 33.18 -36.64 -13.87
C ASN A 164 32.67 -36.60 -12.43
N VAL A 165 33.30 -35.76 -11.61
CA VAL A 165 32.94 -35.58 -10.20
C VAL A 165 31.50 -35.09 -10.06
N LEU A 166 31.11 -34.05 -10.82
CA LEU A 166 29.75 -33.52 -10.78
C LEU A 166 28.71 -34.55 -11.21
N ARG A 167 28.99 -35.35 -12.23
CA ARG A 167 28.08 -36.42 -12.65
C ARG A 167 27.88 -37.46 -11.56
N GLY A 168 28.95 -37.98 -10.96
CA GLY A 168 28.82 -39.03 -9.93
C GLY A 168 28.19 -38.51 -8.62
N LEU A 169 28.55 -37.28 -8.21
CA LEU A 169 27.90 -36.63 -7.06
C LEU A 169 26.40 -36.39 -7.30
N LEU A 170 26.01 -35.87 -8.47
CA LEU A 170 24.60 -35.71 -8.80
C LEU A 170 23.88 -37.05 -8.91
N HIS A 171 24.52 -38.06 -9.50
CA HIS A 171 23.93 -39.39 -9.63
C HIS A 171 23.55 -39.99 -8.28
N VAL A 172 24.44 -39.93 -7.28
CA VAL A 172 24.12 -40.44 -5.93
C VAL A 172 23.13 -39.55 -5.18
N LEU A 173 23.26 -38.22 -5.30
CA LEU A 173 22.43 -37.28 -4.54
C LEU A 173 21.00 -37.13 -5.08
N GLU A 174 20.75 -37.48 -6.34
CA GLU A 174 19.41 -37.49 -6.94
C GLU A 174 18.60 -38.75 -6.60
N LEU A 175 19.23 -39.82 -6.07
CA LEU A 175 18.55 -41.06 -5.66
C LEU A 175 17.56 -40.81 -4.53
N SER A 176 16.44 -41.55 -4.52
CA SER A 176 15.34 -41.31 -3.57
C SER A 176 15.78 -41.45 -2.10
N GLN A 177 16.75 -42.34 -1.84
CA GLN A 177 17.29 -42.57 -0.50
C GLN A 177 18.03 -41.36 0.07
N PHE A 178 18.73 -40.59 -0.77
CA PHE A 178 19.65 -39.54 -0.32
C PHE A 178 19.15 -38.13 -0.62
N LYS A 179 18.32 -37.96 -1.66
CA LYS A 179 17.81 -36.67 -2.11
C LYS A 179 17.19 -35.80 -1.00
N PRO A 180 16.37 -36.32 -0.06
CA PRO A 180 15.76 -35.45 0.96
C PRO A 180 16.75 -34.90 1.99
N MET A 181 17.80 -35.66 2.33
CA MET A 181 18.72 -35.32 3.43
C MET A 181 20.05 -34.75 2.95
N LEU A 182 20.65 -35.34 1.91
CA LEU A 182 22.00 -35.01 1.47
C LEU A 182 22.00 -33.93 0.39
N LEU A 183 21.11 -33.99 -0.60
CA LEU A 183 21.12 -33.02 -1.70
C LEU A 183 21.04 -31.56 -1.21
N PRO A 184 20.13 -31.17 -0.29
CA PRO A 184 20.08 -29.78 0.19
C PRO A 184 21.36 -29.31 0.90
N ALA A 185 22.09 -30.23 1.54
CA ALA A 185 23.33 -29.90 2.24
C ALA A 185 24.49 -29.60 1.26
N TYR A 186 24.47 -30.21 0.08
CA TYR A 186 25.54 -30.10 -0.93
C TYR A 186 25.16 -29.24 -2.14
N LEU A 187 23.89 -28.86 -2.27
CA LEU A 187 23.37 -28.17 -3.45
C LEU A 187 24.10 -26.85 -3.74
N ALA A 188 24.45 -26.06 -2.72
CA ALA A 188 25.18 -24.81 -2.92
C ALA A 188 26.55 -25.04 -3.57
N ASP A 189 27.32 -26.02 -3.07
CA ASP A 189 28.63 -26.37 -3.63
C ASP A 189 28.49 -26.90 -5.07
N LEU A 190 27.50 -27.76 -5.33
CA LEU A 190 27.23 -28.30 -6.67
C LEU A 190 26.86 -27.20 -7.67
N LEU A 191 26.00 -26.25 -7.27
CA LEU A 191 25.61 -25.12 -8.11
C LEU A 191 26.81 -24.20 -8.37
N ALA A 192 27.65 -23.94 -7.37
CA ALA A 192 28.88 -23.16 -7.55
C ALA A 192 29.81 -23.84 -8.58
N CYS A 193 30.05 -25.14 -8.46
CA CYS A 193 30.85 -25.88 -9.42
C CYS A 193 30.25 -25.88 -10.83
N LEU A 194 28.94 -26.10 -10.97
CA LEU A 194 28.26 -26.07 -12.28
C LEU A 194 28.38 -24.70 -12.94
N VAL A 195 28.08 -23.61 -12.21
CA VAL A 195 28.17 -22.24 -12.75
C VAL A 195 29.61 -21.92 -13.15
N TYR A 196 30.59 -22.27 -12.32
CA TYR A 196 32.01 -22.08 -12.63
C TYR A 196 32.44 -22.87 -13.88
N ARG A 197 32.06 -24.16 -13.97
CA ARG A 197 32.37 -25.03 -15.12
C ARG A 197 31.77 -24.50 -16.43
N ILE A 198 30.55 -23.96 -16.39
CA ILE A 198 29.84 -23.46 -17.57
C ILE A 198 30.43 -22.11 -18.03
N HIS A 199 30.69 -21.19 -17.11
CA HIS A 199 30.93 -19.79 -17.44
C HIS A 199 32.37 -19.29 -17.21
N CYS A 200 33.15 -19.97 -16.37
CA CYS A 200 34.52 -19.57 -16.03
C CYS A 200 35.57 -20.50 -16.65
N GLN A 201 35.22 -21.76 -16.97
CA GLN A 201 36.11 -22.71 -17.66
C GLN A 201 35.48 -23.33 -18.91
N PRO A 202 35.24 -22.56 -19.99
CA PRO A 202 34.65 -23.07 -21.22
C PRO A 202 35.69 -23.81 -22.09
N SER A 203 36.09 -25.02 -21.68
CA SER A 203 36.60 -26.06 -22.61
C SER A 203 35.39 -26.74 -23.31
N PRO A 204 35.52 -27.45 -24.47
CA PRO A 204 34.49 -27.62 -25.51
C PRO A 204 33.08 -27.91 -24.97
N PRO A 205 32.03 -27.46 -25.67
CA PRO A 205 30.88 -26.80 -25.07
C PRO A 205 30.31 -27.60 -23.89
N PRO A 206 30.17 -27.01 -22.69
CA PRO A 206 29.68 -27.67 -21.48
C PRO A 206 28.17 -27.96 -21.55
N THR A 207 27.69 -28.53 -22.66
CA THR A 207 26.28 -28.84 -22.91
C THR A 207 25.73 -29.79 -21.84
N ALA A 208 26.52 -30.76 -21.40
CA ALA A 208 26.14 -31.68 -20.33
C ALA A 208 25.98 -30.96 -18.98
N ALA A 209 26.94 -30.12 -18.58
CA ALA A 209 26.85 -29.36 -17.33
C ALA A 209 25.70 -28.33 -17.37
N ALA A 210 25.51 -27.65 -18.50
CA ALA A 210 24.39 -26.73 -18.71
C ALA A 210 23.04 -27.46 -18.66
N ALA A 211 22.93 -28.63 -19.30
CA ALA A 211 21.72 -29.46 -19.25
C ALA A 211 21.42 -29.92 -17.81
N ARG A 212 22.46 -30.28 -17.03
CA ARG A 212 22.31 -30.65 -15.62
C ARG A 212 21.86 -29.47 -14.75
N LEU A 213 22.45 -28.29 -14.94
CA LEU A 213 22.02 -27.08 -14.21
C LEU A 213 20.54 -26.76 -14.53
N GLN A 214 20.15 -26.84 -15.80
CA GLN A 214 18.77 -26.64 -16.23
C GLN A 214 17.83 -27.69 -15.61
N GLN A 215 18.21 -28.96 -15.64
CA GLN A 215 17.44 -30.05 -15.02
C GLN A 215 17.23 -29.80 -13.52
N LEU A 216 18.27 -29.38 -12.78
CA LEU A 216 18.14 -29.04 -11.36
C LEU A 216 17.19 -27.86 -11.14
N MET A 217 17.27 -26.84 -11.99
CA MET A 217 16.42 -25.66 -11.91
C MET A 217 14.95 -25.97 -12.23
N ASP A 218 14.67 -27.03 -12.98
CA ASP A 218 13.32 -27.44 -13.38
C ASP A 218 12.71 -28.49 -12.43
N VAL A 219 13.53 -29.35 -11.83
CA VAL A 219 13.08 -30.43 -10.92
C VAL A 219 13.00 -29.99 -9.46
N LEU A 220 13.89 -29.09 -9.00
CA LEU A 220 13.93 -28.68 -7.61
C LEU A 220 12.91 -27.57 -7.30
N PRO A 221 12.34 -27.54 -6.08
CA PRO A 221 11.53 -26.40 -5.66
C PRO A 221 12.32 -25.10 -5.77
N ILE A 222 11.73 -24.07 -6.40
CA ILE A 222 12.37 -22.77 -6.68
C ILE A 222 13.02 -22.19 -5.41
N ARG A 223 12.33 -22.27 -4.27
CA ARG A 223 12.82 -21.80 -2.97
C ARG A 223 14.15 -22.46 -2.54
N VAL A 224 14.32 -23.76 -2.76
CA VAL A 224 15.54 -24.51 -2.38
C VAL A 224 16.69 -24.13 -3.30
N PHE A 225 16.43 -24.03 -4.61
CA PHE A 225 17.42 -23.63 -5.60
C PHE A 225 17.91 -22.19 -5.35
N MET A 226 16.97 -21.23 -5.18
CA MET A 226 17.28 -19.84 -4.87
C MET A 226 18.03 -19.69 -3.54
N GLY A 227 17.58 -20.39 -2.49
CA GLY A 227 18.25 -20.37 -1.19
C GLY A 227 19.70 -20.86 -1.27
N SER A 228 19.95 -21.91 -2.06
CA SER A 228 21.30 -22.45 -2.28
C SER A 228 22.18 -21.49 -3.08
N LEU A 229 21.67 -20.91 -4.19
CA LEU A 229 22.40 -19.89 -4.96
C LEU A 229 22.69 -18.63 -4.15
N ARG A 230 21.75 -18.20 -3.29
CA ARG A 230 22.00 -17.09 -2.37
C ARG A 230 23.08 -17.46 -1.37
N GLY A 231 23.09 -18.68 -0.86
CA GLY A 231 24.17 -19.20 -0.01
C GLY A 231 25.53 -19.11 -0.69
N VAL A 232 25.61 -19.45 -1.99
CA VAL A 232 26.82 -19.25 -2.79
C VAL A 232 27.22 -17.78 -2.81
N LEU A 233 26.29 -16.86 -3.10
CA LEU A 233 26.58 -15.43 -3.16
C LEU A 233 26.85 -14.75 -1.81
N ALA A 234 26.55 -15.42 -0.69
CA ALA A 234 26.79 -14.88 0.64
C ALA A 234 28.30 -14.84 0.98
N THR A 235 29.12 -15.69 0.34
CA THR A 235 30.57 -15.62 0.45
C THR A 235 31.16 -14.57 -0.49
N PRO A 236 32.27 -13.92 -0.11
CA PRO A 236 32.93 -12.95 -0.97
C PRO A 236 33.64 -13.65 -2.14
N HIS A 237 33.25 -13.30 -3.37
CA HIS A 237 33.85 -13.82 -4.60
C HIS A 237 34.72 -12.77 -5.28
N ALA A 238 35.96 -13.13 -5.64
CA ALA A 238 36.83 -12.29 -6.47
C ALA A 238 36.44 -12.34 -7.96
N ASN A 239 35.92 -13.47 -8.43
CA ASN A 239 35.53 -13.68 -9.81
C ASN A 239 34.19 -12.97 -10.12
N THR A 240 34.26 -11.85 -10.83
CA THR A 240 33.10 -11.01 -11.15
C THR A 240 32.15 -11.67 -12.14
N THR A 241 32.67 -12.46 -13.08
CA THR A 241 31.87 -13.24 -14.04
C THR A 241 31.02 -14.26 -13.30
N PHE A 242 31.62 -15.03 -12.39
CA PHE A 242 30.89 -16.01 -11.57
C PHE A 242 29.75 -15.35 -10.78
N LYS A 243 30.05 -14.25 -10.07
CA LYS A 243 29.07 -13.49 -9.30
C LYS A 243 27.91 -12.98 -10.18
N ALA A 244 28.22 -12.46 -11.36
CA ALA A 244 27.22 -11.98 -12.31
C ALA A 244 26.30 -13.11 -12.80
N GLN A 245 26.85 -14.30 -13.06
CA GLN A 245 26.07 -15.46 -13.53
C GLN A 245 25.17 -16.03 -12.44
N CYS A 246 25.64 -16.13 -11.18
CA CYS A 246 24.77 -16.49 -10.06
C CYS A 246 23.61 -15.49 -9.91
N GLY A 247 23.87 -14.18 -10.06
CA GLY A 247 22.83 -13.15 -10.05
C GLY A 247 21.85 -13.26 -11.23
N HIS A 248 22.33 -13.65 -12.41
CA HIS A 248 21.49 -13.90 -13.58
C HIS A 248 20.55 -15.10 -13.35
N LEU A 249 21.05 -16.20 -12.80
CA LEU A 249 20.23 -17.38 -12.46
C LEU A 249 19.18 -17.06 -11.39
N LEU A 250 19.53 -16.27 -10.37
CA LEU A 250 18.55 -15.79 -9.40
C LEU A 250 17.46 -14.95 -10.07
N SER A 251 17.86 -14.06 -10.98
CA SER A 251 16.91 -13.25 -11.75
C SER A 251 15.97 -14.14 -12.58
N GLN A 252 16.48 -15.17 -13.25
CA GLN A 252 15.66 -16.14 -13.97
C GLN A 252 14.66 -16.87 -13.05
N CYS A 253 15.08 -17.20 -11.82
CA CYS A 253 14.17 -17.84 -10.85
C CYS A 253 13.02 -16.93 -10.42
N VAL A 254 13.24 -15.61 -10.32
CA VAL A 254 12.17 -14.64 -10.00
C VAL A 254 11.10 -14.61 -11.10
N LEU A 255 11.50 -14.81 -12.36
CA LEU A 255 10.59 -14.78 -13.51
C LEU A 255 9.73 -16.06 -13.64
N LYS A 256 10.16 -17.17 -13.03
CA LYS A 256 9.37 -18.41 -13.02
C LYS A 256 8.11 -18.23 -12.16
N ASP A 257 7.08 -19.02 -12.43
CA ASP A 257 5.84 -19.01 -11.65
C ASP A 257 6.11 -19.27 -10.16
N GLY A 258 5.62 -18.39 -9.30
CA GLY A 258 5.89 -18.43 -7.86
C GLY A 258 7.29 -17.96 -7.45
N GLY A 259 8.10 -17.46 -8.40
CA GLY A 259 9.43 -16.92 -8.15
C GLY A 259 9.42 -15.69 -7.24
N VAL A 260 8.45 -14.80 -7.40
CA VAL A 260 8.27 -13.64 -6.50
C VAL A 260 7.96 -14.09 -5.08
N LEU A 261 7.03 -15.04 -4.91
CA LEU A 261 6.70 -15.61 -3.59
C LEU A 261 7.92 -16.26 -2.94
N ALA A 262 8.64 -17.10 -3.69
CA ALA A 262 9.84 -17.77 -3.20
C ALA A 262 10.92 -16.76 -2.78
N THR A 263 11.03 -15.64 -3.50
CA THR A 263 11.95 -14.53 -3.18
C THR A 263 11.58 -13.86 -1.85
N ILE A 264 10.30 -13.53 -1.67
CA ILE A 264 9.79 -12.90 -0.44
C ILE A 264 10.02 -13.83 0.76
N GLU A 265 9.64 -15.10 0.65
CA GLU A 265 9.83 -16.08 1.73
C GLU A 265 11.30 -16.32 2.04
N MET A 266 12.15 -16.44 1.03
CA MET A 266 13.59 -16.69 1.21
C MET A 266 14.31 -15.49 1.83
N LEU A 267 13.89 -14.25 1.51
CA LEU A 267 14.52 -13.04 2.06
C LEU A 267 13.99 -12.67 3.45
N LEU A 268 12.72 -12.96 3.76
CA LEU A 268 12.06 -12.51 4.98
C LEU A 268 11.74 -13.63 5.98
N SER A 269 11.95 -14.91 5.67
CA SER A 269 11.61 -16.03 6.57
C SER A 269 12.30 -15.99 7.94
N SER A 270 13.42 -15.27 8.08
CA SER A 270 14.16 -15.10 9.33
C SER A 270 14.05 -13.69 9.91
N VAL A 271 13.21 -12.82 9.34
CA VAL A 271 13.08 -11.41 9.75
C VAL A 271 11.85 -11.27 10.65
N ASP A 272 12.01 -10.51 11.74
CA ASP A 272 10.93 -10.29 12.70
C ASP A 272 9.69 -9.65 12.07
N ASP A 273 8.51 -10.09 12.55
CA ASP A 273 7.22 -9.53 12.17
C ASP A 273 7.12 -8.05 12.59
N GLY A 274 7.31 -7.14 11.63
CA GLY A 274 7.19 -5.70 11.82
C GLY A 274 8.34 -4.89 11.23
N ASN A 275 9.38 -5.54 10.69
CA ASN A 275 10.49 -4.82 10.06
C ASN A 275 10.11 -4.26 8.67
N THR A 276 9.46 -3.10 8.66
CA THR A 276 9.03 -2.41 7.44
C THR A 276 10.19 -2.08 6.50
N GLN A 277 11.39 -1.80 7.02
CA GLN A 277 12.57 -1.51 6.20
C GLN A 277 13.03 -2.73 5.41
N ALA A 278 13.05 -3.91 6.03
CA ALA A 278 13.35 -5.16 5.33
C ALA A 278 12.30 -5.45 4.24
N ARG A 279 11.01 -5.22 4.53
CA ARG A 279 9.92 -5.38 3.56
C ARG A 279 10.07 -4.45 2.36
N LEU A 280 10.34 -3.16 2.60
CA LEU A 280 10.62 -2.18 1.55
C LEU A 280 11.84 -2.54 0.72
N HIS A 281 12.91 -3.03 1.36
CA HIS A 281 14.12 -3.47 0.65
C HIS A 281 13.83 -4.64 -0.29
N VAL A 282 13.06 -5.62 0.15
CA VAL A 282 12.66 -6.76 -0.69
C VAL A 282 11.74 -6.31 -1.82
N ALA A 283 10.77 -5.43 -1.55
CA ALA A 283 9.90 -4.86 -2.57
C ALA A 283 10.71 -4.12 -3.66
N ALA A 284 11.67 -3.28 -3.25
CA ALA A 284 12.56 -2.57 -4.18
C ALA A 284 13.47 -3.53 -4.96
N LEU A 285 13.94 -4.61 -4.33
CA LEU A 285 14.74 -5.63 -5.00
C LEU A 285 13.94 -6.35 -6.09
N VAL A 286 12.68 -6.72 -5.81
CA VAL A 286 11.78 -7.36 -6.80
C VAL A 286 11.38 -6.36 -7.88
N ALA A 287 11.16 -5.09 -7.55
CA ALA A 287 10.81 -4.06 -8.52
C ALA A 287 11.96 -3.73 -9.50
N ARG A 288 13.21 -3.93 -9.10
CA ARG A 288 14.38 -3.61 -9.92
C ARG A 288 14.53 -4.58 -11.10
N CYS A 289 14.47 -4.05 -12.32
CA CYS A 289 14.69 -4.82 -13.54
C CYS A 289 16.15 -5.30 -13.68
N PRO A 290 16.40 -6.59 -13.92
CA PRO A 290 17.73 -7.11 -14.25
C PRO A 290 18.27 -6.50 -15.55
N ARG A 291 19.60 -6.27 -15.62
CA ARG A 291 20.25 -5.66 -16.80
C ARG A 291 20.13 -6.47 -18.10
N ALA A 292 19.86 -7.76 -17.99
CA ALA A 292 19.77 -8.67 -19.14
C ALA A 292 18.40 -8.64 -19.83
N LEU A 293 17.41 -7.94 -19.27
CA LEU A 293 16.02 -7.93 -19.74
C LEU A 293 15.58 -6.50 -20.03
N THR A 294 14.62 -6.36 -20.93
CA THR A 294 13.91 -5.09 -21.10
C THR A 294 12.87 -4.92 -20.00
N THR A 295 12.60 -3.68 -19.60
CA THR A 295 11.59 -3.36 -18.57
C THR A 295 10.22 -3.99 -18.90
N THR A 296 9.81 -3.97 -20.17
CA THR A 296 8.56 -4.58 -20.64
C THR A 296 8.53 -6.09 -20.42
N GLN A 297 9.59 -6.81 -20.82
CA GLN A 297 9.67 -8.26 -20.61
C GLN A 297 9.62 -8.61 -19.13
N TYR A 298 10.31 -7.81 -18.30
CA TYR A 298 10.34 -8.02 -16.86
C TYR A 298 8.96 -7.83 -16.23
N LEU A 299 8.30 -6.70 -16.50
CA LEU A 299 6.98 -6.39 -15.94
C LEU A 299 5.90 -7.36 -16.39
N LEU A 300 5.94 -7.83 -17.64
CA LEU A 300 5.01 -8.87 -18.12
C LEU A 300 5.18 -10.20 -17.38
N ALA A 301 6.38 -10.52 -16.89
CA ALA A 301 6.65 -11.74 -16.14
C ALA A 301 6.29 -11.61 -14.64
N ILE A 302 6.63 -10.49 -14.00
CA ILE A 302 6.41 -10.32 -12.55
C ILE A 302 5.02 -9.77 -12.20
N GLY A 303 4.40 -8.98 -13.09
CA GLY A 303 3.10 -8.34 -12.86
C GLY A 303 2.01 -9.34 -12.47
N PRO A 304 1.77 -10.41 -13.27
CA PRO A 304 0.79 -11.44 -12.93
C PRO A 304 1.02 -12.10 -11.57
N GLN A 305 2.29 -12.35 -11.21
CA GLN A 305 2.64 -12.95 -9.92
C GLN A 305 2.29 -12.01 -8.76
N VAL A 306 2.66 -10.73 -8.85
CA VAL A 306 2.37 -9.74 -7.80
C VAL A 306 0.87 -9.54 -7.63
N MET A 307 0.11 -9.47 -8.74
CA MET A 307 -1.35 -9.38 -8.70
C MET A 307 -1.98 -10.61 -8.05
N TRP A 308 -1.48 -11.80 -8.38
CA TRP A 308 -1.93 -13.04 -7.75
C TRP A 308 -1.71 -13.03 -6.24
N LEU A 309 -0.54 -12.55 -5.77
CA LEU A 309 -0.25 -12.45 -4.34
C LEU A 309 -1.15 -11.48 -3.59
N LEU A 310 -1.63 -10.42 -4.25
CA LEU A 310 -2.55 -9.43 -3.67
C LEU A 310 -4.00 -9.90 -3.63
N THR A 311 -4.44 -10.70 -4.61
CA THR A 311 -5.84 -11.10 -4.78
C THR A 311 -6.16 -12.45 -4.16
N TYR A 312 -5.21 -13.39 -4.15
CA TYR A 312 -5.40 -14.71 -3.54
C TYR A 312 -5.03 -14.70 -2.04
N PRO A 313 -5.69 -15.55 -1.23
CA PRO A 313 -5.41 -15.62 0.20
C PRO A 313 -3.99 -16.13 0.46
N THR A 314 -3.11 -15.22 0.85
CA THR A 314 -1.74 -15.49 1.29
C THR A 314 -1.49 -14.91 2.68
N THR A 315 -0.29 -15.11 3.24
CA THR A 315 0.07 -14.55 4.55
C THR A 315 0.07 -13.02 4.51
N LYS A 316 -0.23 -12.38 5.65
CA LYS A 316 -0.25 -10.91 5.76
C LYS A 316 1.07 -10.28 5.28
N LEU A 317 2.21 -10.87 5.67
CA LEU A 317 3.53 -10.44 5.25
C LEU A 317 3.70 -10.42 3.73
N VAL A 318 3.29 -11.50 3.05
CA VAL A 318 3.41 -11.62 1.59
C VAL A 318 2.56 -10.58 0.88
N ARG A 319 1.31 -10.37 1.33
CA ARG A 319 0.42 -9.36 0.74
C ARG A 319 0.94 -7.94 0.92
N GLU A 320 1.45 -7.60 2.10
CA GLU A 320 2.06 -6.29 2.35
C GLU A 320 3.27 -6.06 1.44
N VAL A 321 4.17 -7.04 1.32
CA VAL A 321 5.34 -6.92 0.45
C VAL A 321 4.93 -6.85 -1.02
N ALA A 322 3.91 -7.57 -1.45
CA ALA A 322 3.35 -7.47 -2.80
C ALA A 322 2.77 -6.07 -3.07
N GLY A 323 2.04 -5.50 -2.11
CA GLY A 323 1.52 -4.13 -2.19
C GLY A 323 2.64 -3.09 -2.31
N LEU A 324 3.66 -3.20 -1.46
CA LEU A 324 4.87 -2.36 -1.56
C LEU A 324 5.61 -2.56 -2.87
N THR A 325 5.63 -3.79 -3.41
CA THR A 325 6.24 -4.06 -4.72
C THR A 325 5.51 -3.27 -5.80
N VAL A 326 4.17 -3.27 -5.85
CA VAL A 326 3.42 -2.44 -6.80
C VAL A 326 3.74 -0.95 -6.61
N SER A 327 3.82 -0.46 -5.37
CA SER A 327 4.22 0.92 -5.09
C SER A 327 5.62 1.23 -5.65
N GLN A 328 6.60 0.33 -5.47
CA GLN A 328 7.94 0.51 -6.03
C GLN A 328 7.94 0.43 -7.56
N LEU A 329 7.10 -0.42 -8.16
CA LEU A 329 6.97 -0.47 -9.63
C LEU A 329 6.49 0.86 -10.21
N ILE A 330 5.54 1.53 -9.54
CA ILE A 330 5.05 2.86 -9.92
C ILE A 330 6.16 3.92 -9.84
N LEU A 331 7.05 3.81 -8.85
CA LEU A 331 8.12 4.79 -8.63
C LEU A 331 9.29 4.61 -9.60
N ASP A 332 9.66 3.36 -9.91
CA ASP A 332 10.87 3.03 -10.64
C ASP A 332 10.68 2.93 -12.16
N HIS A 333 9.44 2.76 -12.65
CA HIS A 333 9.15 2.49 -14.06
C HIS A 333 8.15 3.47 -14.69
N PRO A 334 8.14 3.61 -16.04
CA PRO A 334 7.16 4.44 -16.73
C PRO A 334 5.73 4.01 -16.42
N ILE A 335 4.91 4.97 -16.00
CA ILE A 335 3.56 4.71 -15.51
C ILE A 335 2.67 4.03 -16.56
N ASP A 336 2.79 4.39 -17.83
CA ASP A 336 1.98 3.80 -18.91
C ASP A 336 2.16 2.28 -19.02
N LEU A 337 3.39 1.81 -18.77
CA LEU A 337 3.71 0.38 -18.82
C LEU A 337 3.22 -0.33 -17.55
N VAL A 338 3.34 0.30 -16.38
CA VAL A 338 2.82 -0.23 -15.12
C VAL A 338 1.29 -0.30 -15.13
N ASP A 339 0.63 0.68 -15.74
CA ASP A 339 -0.81 0.69 -15.98
C ASP A 339 -1.23 -0.54 -16.78
N GLN A 340 -0.59 -0.78 -17.94
CA GLN A 340 -0.93 -1.89 -18.82
C GLN A 340 -0.65 -3.26 -18.18
N CYS A 341 0.48 -3.42 -17.50
CA CYS A 341 0.91 -4.72 -16.97
C CYS A 341 0.34 -5.06 -15.58
N VAL A 342 0.01 -4.05 -14.76
CA VAL A 342 -0.33 -4.24 -13.34
C VAL A 342 -1.61 -3.52 -12.93
N LEU A 343 -1.68 -2.19 -13.03
CA LEU A 343 -2.79 -1.44 -12.42
C LEU A 343 -4.12 -1.66 -13.13
N ARG A 344 -4.11 -1.71 -14.47
CA ARG A 344 -5.33 -1.98 -15.25
C ARG A 344 -5.86 -3.37 -14.96
N PRO A 345 -5.10 -4.48 -15.10
CA PRO A 345 -5.65 -5.81 -14.79
C PRO A 345 -6.06 -5.96 -13.32
N LEU A 346 -5.30 -5.38 -12.37
CA LEU A 346 -5.60 -5.47 -10.93
C LEU A 346 -6.88 -4.73 -10.55
N PHE A 347 -7.11 -3.54 -11.09
CA PHE A 347 -8.25 -2.68 -10.74
C PHE A 347 -9.34 -2.62 -11.81
N LEU A 348 -9.25 -3.46 -12.85
CA LEU A 348 -10.25 -3.53 -13.92
C LEU A 348 -11.69 -3.61 -13.39
N PRO A 349 -12.00 -4.43 -12.35
CA PRO A 349 -13.35 -4.52 -11.81
C PRO A 349 -13.93 -3.17 -11.33
N LEU A 350 -13.09 -2.31 -10.73
CA LEU A 350 -13.46 -0.94 -10.32
C LEU A 350 -13.45 0.03 -11.51
N LEU A 351 -12.43 -0.06 -12.38
CA LEU A 351 -12.28 0.82 -13.54
C LEU A 351 -13.42 0.65 -14.56
N ARG A 352 -14.09 -0.51 -14.60
CA ARG A 352 -15.30 -0.74 -15.40
C ARG A 352 -16.44 0.25 -15.08
N PHE A 353 -16.42 0.90 -13.91
CA PHE A 353 -17.34 1.99 -13.59
C PHE A 353 -17.14 3.23 -14.49
N SER A 354 -15.89 3.47 -14.93
CA SER A 354 -15.52 4.65 -15.73
C SER A 354 -15.19 4.31 -17.19
N LEU A 355 -15.22 3.02 -17.56
CA LEU A 355 -15.00 2.54 -18.91
C LEU A 355 -16.34 2.26 -19.62
N PRO A 356 -16.38 2.33 -20.96
CA PRO A 356 -17.58 1.95 -21.70
C PRO A 356 -17.95 0.48 -21.42
N PRO A 357 -19.25 0.15 -21.28
CA PRO A 357 -19.67 -1.21 -21.02
C PRO A 357 -19.25 -2.11 -22.19
N PRO A 358 -18.86 -3.37 -21.92
CA PRO A 358 -18.56 -4.33 -22.97
C PRO A 358 -19.79 -4.51 -23.88
N SER A 359 -19.57 -4.69 -25.18
CA SER A 359 -20.64 -5.00 -26.15
C SER A 359 -21.50 -6.16 -25.62
N PRO A 360 -22.84 -6.10 -25.70
CA PRO A 360 -23.71 -7.11 -25.11
C PRO A 360 -23.40 -8.47 -25.73
N ALA A 361 -22.69 -9.32 -24.99
CA ALA A 361 -22.65 -10.73 -25.30
C ALA A 361 -24.07 -11.25 -25.15
N THR A 362 -24.61 -11.83 -26.23
CA THR A 362 -25.83 -12.62 -26.19
C THR A 362 -25.67 -13.67 -25.08
N VAL A 363 -26.54 -13.66 -24.05
CA VAL A 363 -27.15 -14.85 -23.40
C VAL A 363 -27.77 -14.56 -22.00
N SER A 364 -29.01 -15.06 -21.86
CA SER A 364 -29.76 -15.57 -20.68
C SER A 364 -30.33 -14.64 -19.60
N ASP A 365 -31.56 -14.98 -19.17
CA ASP A 365 -32.47 -14.42 -18.14
C ASP A 365 -31.91 -14.29 -16.69
N GLY A 366 -30.61 -14.01 -16.51
CA GLY A 366 -29.99 -13.75 -15.20
C GLY A 366 -29.58 -12.28 -14.99
N ILE A 367 -29.36 -11.88 -13.73
CA ILE A 367 -28.72 -10.60 -13.40
C ILE A 367 -27.28 -10.65 -13.91
N ALA A 368 -27.00 -9.98 -15.04
CA ALA A 368 -25.67 -9.93 -15.62
C ALA A 368 -24.80 -8.89 -14.88
N PHE A 369 -23.87 -9.37 -14.04
CA PHE A 369 -22.86 -8.52 -13.42
C PHE A 369 -21.75 -8.18 -14.43
N ILE A 370 -21.43 -6.88 -14.53
CA ILE A 370 -20.23 -6.37 -15.20
C ILE A 370 -18.99 -6.68 -14.36
N SER A 371 -19.09 -6.54 -13.04
CA SER A 371 -18.07 -6.94 -12.07
C SER A 371 -18.75 -7.64 -10.90
N THR A 372 -18.24 -8.79 -10.51
CA THR A 372 -18.77 -9.59 -9.41
C THR A 372 -18.32 -9.07 -8.04
N GLU A 373 -19.02 -9.50 -6.99
CA GLU A 373 -18.68 -9.19 -5.59
C GLU A 373 -17.26 -9.63 -5.23
N ASN A 374 -16.85 -10.84 -5.62
CA ASN A 374 -15.51 -11.35 -5.34
C ASN A 374 -14.41 -10.55 -6.05
N GLU A 375 -14.67 -10.08 -7.28
CA GLU A 375 -13.71 -9.26 -8.03
C GLU A 375 -13.51 -7.88 -7.39
N LEU A 376 -14.60 -7.26 -6.91
CA LEU A 376 -14.53 -5.97 -6.22
C LEU A 376 -13.88 -6.10 -4.83
N ASP A 377 -14.20 -7.15 -4.07
CA ASP A 377 -13.58 -7.44 -2.78
C ASP A 377 -12.07 -7.66 -2.89
N ALA A 378 -11.62 -8.35 -3.95
CA ALA A 378 -10.21 -8.52 -4.26
C ALA A 378 -9.51 -7.18 -4.57
N CYS A 379 -10.18 -6.27 -5.30
CA CYS A 379 -9.65 -4.93 -5.58
C CYS A 379 -9.49 -4.10 -4.30
N ILE A 380 -10.52 -4.08 -3.45
CA ILE A 380 -10.51 -3.37 -2.16
C ILE A 380 -9.40 -3.93 -1.26
N SER A 381 -9.30 -5.26 -1.17
CA SER A 381 -8.24 -5.94 -0.43
C SER A 381 -6.84 -5.57 -0.93
N ALA A 382 -6.64 -5.49 -2.25
CA ALA A 382 -5.37 -5.08 -2.84
C ALA A 382 -5.04 -3.60 -2.51
N LEU A 383 -6.01 -2.69 -2.63
CA LEU A 383 -5.86 -1.28 -2.24
C LEU A 383 -5.48 -1.15 -0.77
N LYS A 384 -6.12 -1.91 0.12
CA LYS A 384 -5.76 -1.92 1.56
C LYS A 384 -4.31 -2.30 1.79
N CYS A 385 -3.82 -3.33 1.11
CA CYS A 385 -2.42 -3.76 1.21
C CYS A 385 -1.43 -2.71 0.66
N MET A 386 -1.83 -1.92 -0.34
CA MET A 386 -1.01 -0.86 -0.92
C MET A 386 -1.02 0.43 -0.10
N LEU A 387 -2.15 0.79 0.52
CA LEU A 387 -2.40 2.13 1.03
C LEU A 387 -2.46 2.23 2.56
N LEU A 388 -2.93 1.19 3.26
CA LEU A 388 -3.10 1.22 4.72
C LEU A 388 -1.85 0.74 5.49
N GLY A 389 -0.74 0.52 4.78
CA GLY A 389 0.56 0.15 5.35
C GLY A 389 1.40 1.40 5.67
N PRO A 390 2.69 1.45 5.25
CA PRO A 390 3.45 2.70 5.33
C PRO A 390 2.82 3.77 4.45
N VAL A 391 3.00 5.04 4.84
CA VAL A 391 2.42 6.19 4.13
C VAL A 391 2.83 6.14 2.65
N PRO A 392 1.88 6.05 1.71
CA PRO A 392 2.19 5.92 0.30
C PRO A 392 2.76 7.24 -0.25
N PRO A 393 3.82 7.20 -1.07
CA PRO A 393 4.34 8.40 -1.73
C PRO A 393 3.31 9.04 -2.67
N ALA A 394 3.38 10.37 -2.84
CA ALA A 394 2.45 11.11 -3.69
C ALA A 394 2.31 10.56 -5.13
N PRO A 395 3.38 10.12 -5.84
CA PRO A 395 3.23 9.52 -7.18
C PRO A 395 2.39 8.24 -7.18
N VAL A 396 2.43 7.46 -6.10
CA VAL A 396 1.62 6.23 -5.95
C VAL A 396 0.15 6.58 -5.78
N LEU A 397 -0.16 7.60 -4.97
CA LEU A 397 -1.53 8.08 -4.81
C LEU A 397 -2.08 8.66 -6.12
N GLU A 398 -1.29 9.47 -6.83
CA GLU A 398 -1.67 10.04 -8.14
C GLU A 398 -1.91 8.96 -9.19
N ALA A 399 -1.10 7.89 -9.21
CA ALA A 399 -1.32 6.74 -10.09
C ALA A 399 -2.68 6.03 -9.83
N LEU A 400 -3.15 6.04 -8.57
CA LEU A 400 -4.40 5.40 -8.15
C LEU A 400 -5.61 6.32 -8.17
N VAL A 401 -5.47 7.62 -8.46
CA VAL A 401 -6.59 8.56 -8.62
C VAL A 401 -7.71 8.05 -9.54
N PRO A 402 -7.45 7.30 -10.63
CA PRO A 402 -8.51 6.71 -11.47
C PRO A 402 -9.51 5.81 -10.73
N VAL A 403 -9.14 5.20 -9.60
CA VAL A 403 -10.08 4.40 -8.78
C VAL A 403 -10.84 5.22 -7.75
N PHE A 404 -10.47 6.49 -7.53
CA PHE A 404 -11.06 7.34 -6.50
C PHE A 404 -12.56 7.57 -6.69
N ARG A 405 -12.98 8.02 -7.88
CA ARG A 405 -14.42 8.22 -8.17
C ARG A 405 -15.21 6.91 -8.07
N PRO A 406 -14.79 5.78 -8.67
CA PRO A 406 -15.43 4.49 -8.43
C PRO A 406 -15.57 4.14 -6.94
N LEU A 407 -14.57 4.44 -6.10
CA LEU A 407 -14.62 4.18 -4.66
C LEU A 407 -15.62 5.08 -3.93
N VAL A 408 -15.74 6.36 -4.28
CA VAL A 408 -16.74 7.28 -3.70
C VAL A 408 -18.16 6.77 -3.97
N TYR A 409 -18.44 6.36 -5.22
CA TYR A 409 -19.75 5.80 -5.57
C TYR A 409 -19.99 4.44 -4.92
N LEU A 410 -18.95 3.62 -4.75
CA LEU A 410 -19.04 2.35 -4.03
C LEU A 410 -19.36 2.58 -2.56
N ASP A 411 -18.71 3.56 -1.91
CA ASP A 411 -18.98 3.93 -0.53
C ASP A 411 -20.40 4.45 -0.33
N ALA A 412 -20.86 5.32 -1.22
CA ALA A 412 -22.23 5.83 -1.21
C ALA A 412 -23.26 4.70 -1.28
N PHE A 413 -23.06 3.74 -2.19
CA PHE A 413 -23.90 2.56 -2.29
C PHE A 413 -23.78 1.67 -1.05
N ALA A 414 -22.56 1.39 -0.57
CA ALA A 414 -22.31 0.50 0.56
C ALA A 414 -22.91 1.06 1.86
N ARG A 415 -22.87 2.37 2.06
CA ARG A 415 -23.52 3.09 3.17
C ARG A 415 -25.04 2.95 3.11
N ALA A 416 -25.64 3.25 1.95
CA ALA A 416 -27.10 3.18 1.77
C ALA A 416 -27.65 1.76 1.90
N SER A 417 -26.93 0.77 1.37
CA SER A 417 -27.30 -0.65 1.39
C SER A 417 -26.84 -1.41 2.64
N LYS A 418 -25.97 -0.81 3.47
CA LYS A 418 -25.29 -1.44 4.63
C LYS A 418 -24.43 -2.64 4.22
N ALA A 419 -23.75 -2.55 3.08
CA ALA A 419 -22.83 -3.58 2.62
C ALA A 419 -21.58 -3.67 3.52
N TYR A 420 -21.04 -4.86 3.70
CA TYR A 420 -19.91 -5.09 4.62
C TYR A 420 -18.61 -4.38 4.19
N VAL A 421 -18.49 -4.01 2.90
CA VAL A 421 -17.32 -3.31 2.34
C VAL A 421 -17.25 -1.82 2.71
N HIS A 422 -18.30 -1.26 3.34
CA HIS A 422 -18.36 0.18 3.66
C HIS A 422 -17.19 0.63 4.55
N ALA A 423 -16.95 -0.06 5.67
CA ALA A 423 -15.88 0.31 6.60
C ALA A 423 -14.49 0.33 5.95
N ASP A 424 -14.22 -0.65 5.09
CA ASP A 424 -12.97 -0.76 4.35
C ASP A 424 -12.84 0.34 3.28
N THR A 425 -13.93 0.64 2.57
CA THR A 425 -13.96 1.67 1.53
C THR A 425 -13.79 3.07 2.13
N GLN A 426 -14.49 3.36 3.22
CA GLN A 426 -14.39 4.63 3.95
C GLN A 426 -12.96 4.87 4.45
N GLN A 427 -12.28 3.84 5.00
CA GLN A 427 -10.88 3.94 5.41
C GLN A 427 -9.93 4.28 4.26
N LEU A 428 -10.13 3.68 3.08
CA LEU A 428 -9.35 3.99 1.89
C LEU A 428 -9.58 5.43 1.42
N LEU A 429 -10.83 5.89 1.40
CA LEU A 429 -11.19 7.25 1.02
C LEU A 429 -10.64 8.29 1.99
N LEU A 430 -10.68 8.02 3.30
CA LEU A 430 -10.06 8.89 4.32
C LEU A 430 -8.57 9.09 4.07
N LEU A 431 -7.85 8.01 3.76
CA LEU A 431 -6.43 8.08 3.41
C LEU A 431 -6.20 8.93 2.15
N PHE A 432 -6.99 8.72 1.08
CA PHE A 432 -6.91 9.58 -0.10
C PHE A 432 -7.16 11.05 0.24
N VAL A 433 -8.21 11.36 1.00
CA VAL A 433 -8.55 12.75 1.37
C VAL A 433 -7.45 13.40 2.21
N GLN A 434 -6.81 12.66 3.11
CA GLN A 434 -5.73 13.18 3.97
C GLN A 434 -4.41 13.41 3.22
N GLN A 435 -4.09 12.57 2.24
CA GLN A 435 -2.75 12.53 1.64
C GLN A 435 -2.69 13.04 0.20
N LEU A 436 -3.82 13.14 -0.50
CA LEU A 436 -3.87 13.62 -1.88
C LEU A 436 -4.04 15.15 -1.91
N PRO A 437 -3.08 15.91 -2.46
CA PRO A 437 -3.18 17.38 -2.52
C PRO A 437 -4.37 17.86 -3.37
N SER A 438 -4.83 17.04 -4.32
CA SER A 438 -5.98 17.33 -5.18
C SER A 438 -7.31 16.80 -4.65
N ALA A 439 -7.39 16.37 -3.38
CA ALA A 439 -8.59 15.75 -2.80
C ALA A 439 -9.88 16.58 -3.03
N ALA A 440 -9.83 17.90 -2.79
CA ALA A 440 -10.97 18.79 -3.00
C ALA A 440 -11.49 18.78 -4.44
N SER A 441 -10.61 18.90 -5.44
CA SER A 441 -11.04 18.91 -6.84
C SER A 441 -11.52 17.53 -7.31
N ARG A 442 -10.97 16.45 -6.75
CA ARG A 442 -11.44 15.08 -7.04
C ARG A 442 -12.80 14.77 -6.40
N LEU A 443 -13.08 15.28 -5.21
CA LEU A 443 -14.39 15.17 -4.57
C LEU A 443 -15.43 15.97 -5.35
N ALA A 444 -15.11 17.20 -5.75
CA ALA A 444 -15.98 18.02 -6.59
C ALA A 444 -16.31 17.33 -7.92
N SER A 445 -15.32 16.71 -8.57
CA SER A 445 -15.58 16.03 -9.83
C SER A 445 -16.52 14.83 -9.69
N CYS A 446 -16.67 14.24 -8.50
CA CYS A 446 -17.59 13.12 -8.27
C CYS A 446 -19.07 13.51 -8.39
N VAL A 447 -19.43 14.77 -8.15
CA VAL A 447 -20.81 15.27 -8.29
C VAL A 447 -21.10 15.92 -9.64
N LEU A 448 -20.08 16.06 -10.50
CA LEU A 448 -20.22 16.61 -11.85
C LEU A 448 -20.68 15.52 -12.85
N PRO A 449 -21.51 15.88 -13.85
CA PRO A 449 -22.03 14.96 -14.86
C PRO A 449 -20.94 14.45 -15.81
N SER A 450 -19.84 15.21 -15.99
CA SER A 450 -18.69 14.78 -16.78
C SER A 450 -17.64 14.10 -15.90
N SER A 451 -17.31 12.84 -16.22
CA SER A 451 -16.18 12.15 -15.58
C SER A 451 -14.87 12.67 -16.15
N THR A 452 -13.87 12.90 -15.29
CA THR A 452 -12.51 13.15 -15.76
C THR A 452 -12.05 12.00 -16.64
N PRO A 453 -11.51 12.26 -17.86
CA PRO A 453 -11.06 11.19 -18.74
C PRO A 453 -9.96 10.36 -18.05
N LEU A 454 -10.08 9.04 -18.16
CA LEU A 454 -9.06 8.12 -17.69
C LEU A 454 -7.75 8.35 -18.46
N ARG A 455 -6.64 8.02 -17.80
CA ARG A 455 -5.32 8.02 -18.44
C ARG A 455 -5.34 7.02 -19.61
N PRO A 456 -4.85 7.37 -20.83
CA PRO A 456 -5.00 6.52 -22.02
C PRO A 456 -4.46 5.10 -21.85
N SER A 457 -3.38 4.94 -21.09
CA SER A 457 -2.75 3.66 -20.73
C SER A 457 -3.67 2.69 -19.97
N LEU A 458 -4.68 3.19 -19.26
CA LEU A 458 -5.69 2.41 -18.54
C LEU A 458 -6.90 2.03 -19.42
N CYS A 459 -7.03 2.66 -20.59
CA CYS A 459 -8.10 2.37 -21.55
C CYS A 459 -7.71 1.21 -22.48
N PRO A 460 -8.66 0.38 -22.92
CA PRO A 460 -8.46 -0.54 -24.05
C PRO A 460 -8.14 0.22 -25.35
N ASP A 461 -7.28 -0.36 -26.19
CA ASP A 461 -6.88 0.20 -27.50
C ASP A 461 -8.07 0.50 -28.44
N ASP A 462 -9.23 -0.12 -28.20
CA ASP A 462 -10.46 0.05 -28.99
C ASP A 462 -11.33 1.27 -28.58
N CYS A 463 -10.96 2.02 -27.53
CA CYS A 463 -11.74 3.17 -27.05
C CYS A 463 -11.35 4.48 -27.76
N THR A 464 -11.80 4.66 -29.01
CA THR A 464 -11.47 5.85 -29.83
C THR A 464 -12.41 7.05 -29.66
N THR A 465 -13.37 7.02 -28.73
CA THR A 465 -14.22 8.19 -28.46
C THR A 465 -14.48 8.39 -26.96
N PRO A 466 -14.19 9.56 -26.37
CA PRO A 466 -14.72 9.93 -25.07
C PRO A 466 -16.24 10.12 -25.23
N ARG A 467 -17.04 9.28 -24.56
CA ARG A 467 -18.48 9.52 -24.48
C ARG A 467 -18.73 10.67 -23.50
N HIS A 468 -19.47 11.67 -23.97
CA HIS A 468 -20.09 12.72 -23.15
C HIS A 468 -21.44 12.29 -22.55
N SER A 469 -21.72 10.99 -22.47
CA SER A 469 -23.06 10.50 -22.13
C SER A 469 -22.98 9.37 -21.11
N THR A 470 -23.62 9.61 -19.97
CA THR A 470 -23.88 8.78 -18.79
C THR A 470 -24.46 7.41 -19.15
N SER A 471 -23.64 6.52 -19.71
CA SER A 471 -24.04 5.14 -20.00
C SER A 471 -23.92 4.26 -18.75
N GLN A 472 -24.83 4.48 -17.80
CA GLN A 472 -25.50 3.58 -16.83
C GLN A 472 -24.77 2.30 -16.38
N VAL A 473 -23.66 2.47 -15.67
CA VAL A 473 -23.07 1.43 -14.84
C VAL A 473 -23.29 1.81 -13.37
N VAL A 474 -23.93 0.94 -12.59
CA VAL A 474 -24.34 1.23 -11.21
C VAL A 474 -23.92 0.10 -10.28
N TYR A 475 -23.56 0.44 -9.05
CA TYR A 475 -23.34 -0.54 -7.99
C TYR A 475 -24.68 -1.13 -7.53
N CYS A 476 -24.67 -2.42 -7.23
CA CYS A 476 -25.84 -3.18 -6.81
C CYS A 476 -25.47 -4.20 -5.74
N ALA A 477 -26.47 -4.74 -5.05
CA ALA A 477 -26.24 -5.70 -3.98
C ALA A 477 -25.69 -7.02 -4.55
N GLY A 478 -24.64 -7.53 -3.93
CA GLY A 478 -24.07 -8.84 -4.21
C GLY A 478 -24.87 -9.99 -3.57
N GLY A 479 -24.51 -11.22 -3.93
CA GLY A 479 -25.18 -12.43 -3.44
C GLY A 479 -24.91 -12.75 -1.98
N SER A 480 -23.79 -12.25 -1.41
CA SER A 480 -23.40 -12.47 -0.01
C SER A 480 -23.52 -11.22 0.87
N GLY A 481 -24.20 -10.17 0.40
CA GLY A 481 -24.34 -8.91 1.13
C GLY A 481 -23.21 -7.90 0.88
N GLY A 482 -22.34 -8.18 -0.09
CA GLY A 482 -21.36 -7.23 -0.62
C GLY A 482 -21.92 -6.44 -1.80
N VAL A 483 -21.03 -5.99 -2.69
CA VAL A 483 -21.36 -5.06 -3.78
C VAL A 483 -20.92 -5.67 -5.11
N GLY A 484 -21.79 -5.64 -6.11
CA GLY A 484 -21.49 -5.95 -7.51
C GLY A 484 -21.68 -4.74 -8.42
N LEU A 485 -21.18 -4.82 -9.64
CA LEU A 485 -21.36 -3.80 -10.68
C LEU A 485 -22.24 -4.36 -11.78
N ARG A 486 -23.28 -3.63 -12.22
CA ARG A 486 -24.16 -4.04 -13.32
C ARG A 486 -24.45 -2.89 -14.27
N GLN A 487 -24.89 -3.24 -15.48
CA GLN A 487 -25.52 -2.26 -16.36
C GLN A 487 -26.95 -2.05 -15.88
N ASP A 488 -27.37 -0.80 -15.69
CA ASP A 488 -28.74 -0.47 -15.30
C ASP A 488 -29.50 0.24 -16.42
N GLN A 489 -30.82 0.32 -16.30
CA GLN A 489 -31.67 1.21 -17.10
C GLN A 489 -31.62 2.64 -16.52
N PRO A 490 -32.05 3.69 -17.26
CA PRO A 490 -32.08 5.06 -16.73
C PRO A 490 -32.94 5.14 -15.47
N HIS A 491 -32.28 5.11 -14.31
CA HIS A 491 -32.87 5.50 -13.02
C HIS A 491 -32.69 7.01 -12.82
N ASP A 492 -33.39 7.56 -11.82
CA ASP A 492 -33.30 8.97 -11.46
C ASP A 492 -31.89 9.29 -10.95
N ASP A 493 -31.03 9.82 -11.82
CA ASP A 493 -29.63 10.19 -11.53
C ASP A 493 -29.51 11.06 -10.28
N ASN A 494 -30.56 11.80 -9.92
CA ASN A 494 -30.60 12.64 -8.73
C ASN A 494 -30.48 11.84 -7.43
N VAL A 495 -31.12 10.68 -7.33
CA VAL A 495 -31.06 9.84 -6.11
C VAL A 495 -29.66 9.29 -5.90
N ILE A 496 -28.96 8.94 -6.99
CA ILE A 496 -27.58 8.46 -6.92
C ILE A 496 -26.67 9.60 -6.46
N ILE A 497 -26.84 10.79 -7.03
CA ILE A 497 -26.06 11.98 -6.66
C ILE A 497 -26.29 12.37 -5.20
N ASP A 498 -27.53 12.33 -4.69
CA ASP A 498 -27.82 12.64 -3.29
C ASP A 498 -27.13 11.66 -2.33
N ASN A 499 -27.15 10.35 -2.65
CA ASN A 499 -26.43 9.35 -1.87
C ASN A 499 -24.90 9.58 -1.88
N VAL A 500 -24.35 10.07 -3.00
CA VAL A 500 -22.93 10.44 -3.12
C VAL A 500 -22.62 11.69 -2.30
N ILE A 501 -23.46 12.71 -2.35
CA ILE A 501 -23.31 13.95 -1.55
C ILE A 501 -23.30 13.60 -0.07
N ASP A 502 -24.27 12.83 0.40
CA ASP A 502 -24.33 12.40 1.79
C ASP A 502 -23.10 11.56 2.21
N ALA A 503 -22.56 10.73 1.32
CA ALA A 503 -21.35 9.96 1.60
C ALA A 503 -20.11 10.86 1.69
N ILE A 504 -19.99 11.87 0.83
CA ILE A 504 -18.92 12.88 0.89
C ILE A 504 -19.00 13.67 2.19
N VAL A 505 -20.20 14.12 2.58
CA VAL A 505 -20.41 14.89 3.83
C VAL A 505 -20.08 14.03 5.06
N ASP A 506 -20.53 12.77 5.10
CA ASP A 506 -20.20 11.84 6.18
C ASP A 506 -18.69 11.54 6.25
N LEU A 507 -18.03 11.37 5.10
CA LEU A 507 -16.59 11.19 5.00
C LEU A 507 -15.84 12.39 5.57
N LEU A 508 -16.22 13.60 5.16
CA LEU A 508 -15.61 14.86 5.60
C LEU A 508 -15.90 15.20 7.07
N GLY A 509 -16.99 14.67 7.62
CA GLY A 509 -17.37 14.80 9.03
C GLY A 509 -16.67 13.82 9.98
N GLN A 510 -15.83 12.91 9.47
CA GLN A 510 -15.11 11.96 10.33
C GLN A 510 -14.10 12.67 11.25
N PRO A 511 -13.97 12.23 12.51
CA PRO A 511 -13.09 12.88 13.49
C PRO A 511 -11.60 12.81 13.13
N GLN A 512 -11.22 11.89 12.24
CA GLN A 512 -9.85 11.78 11.73
C GLN A 512 -9.47 12.94 10.77
N LEU A 513 -10.46 13.70 10.31
CA LEU A 513 -10.29 14.87 9.46
C LEU A 513 -10.43 16.19 10.23
N ASP A 514 -10.68 16.14 11.55
CA ASP A 514 -10.80 17.30 12.44
C ASP A 514 -9.45 17.90 12.88
N ASP A 515 -8.34 17.40 12.37
CA ASP A 515 -7.02 17.97 12.61
C ASP A 515 -6.95 19.43 12.12
N GLN A 516 -6.30 20.30 12.91
CA GLN A 516 -6.21 21.75 12.66
C GLN A 516 -5.56 22.12 11.31
N ASN A 517 -4.84 21.19 10.69
CA ASN A 517 -4.15 21.39 9.41
C ASN A 517 -4.97 20.91 8.19
N ASN A 518 -6.14 20.31 8.39
CA ASN A 518 -6.94 19.80 7.28
C ASN A 518 -7.83 20.91 6.69
N VAL A 519 -7.46 21.37 5.49
CA VAL A 519 -8.08 22.50 4.78
C VAL A 519 -9.06 22.02 3.70
N VAL A 520 -9.16 20.69 3.47
CA VAL A 520 -9.87 20.10 2.32
C VAL A 520 -11.33 20.54 2.22
N VAL A 521 -12.04 20.69 3.35
CA VAL A 521 -13.44 21.14 3.36
C VAL A 521 -13.57 22.57 2.82
N GLY A 522 -12.68 23.47 3.25
CA GLY A 522 -12.64 24.85 2.76
C GLY A 522 -12.20 24.94 1.30
N GLU A 523 -11.21 24.13 0.89
CA GLU A 523 -10.77 24.05 -0.50
C GLU A 523 -11.87 23.51 -1.43
N LEU A 524 -12.60 22.47 -0.99
CA LEU A 524 -13.74 21.91 -1.72
C LEU A 524 -14.84 22.96 -1.88
N PHE A 525 -15.19 23.66 -0.80
CA PHE A 525 -16.17 24.74 -0.85
C PHE A 525 -15.76 25.82 -1.85
N SER A 526 -14.54 26.34 -1.75
CA SER A 526 -14.03 27.36 -2.66
C SER A 526 -13.99 26.88 -4.11
N HIS A 527 -13.60 25.62 -4.34
CA HIS A 527 -13.53 25.04 -5.68
C HIS A 527 -14.92 24.87 -6.30
N LEU A 528 -15.92 24.38 -5.56
CA LEU A 528 -17.30 24.23 -6.02
C LEU A 528 -17.91 25.59 -6.35
N LEU A 529 -17.76 26.58 -5.46
CA LEU A 529 -18.31 27.92 -5.65
C LEU A 529 -17.69 28.60 -6.88
N THR A 530 -16.37 28.53 -7.03
CA THR A 530 -15.66 29.12 -8.18
C THR A 530 -16.02 28.42 -9.48
N THR A 531 -16.07 27.09 -9.49
CA THR A 531 -16.40 26.29 -10.69
C THR A 531 -17.83 26.56 -11.16
N TYR A 532 -18.78 26.61 -10.23
CA TYR A 532 -20.17 26.95 -10.55
C TYR A 532 -20.27 28.31 -11.22
N MET A 533 -19.61 29.33 -10.66
CA MET A 533 -19.63 30.69 -11.22
C MET A 533 -19.00 30.79 -12.61
N HIS A 534 -17.90 30.06 -12.86
CA HIS A 534 -17.29 30.00 -14.19
C HIS A 534 -18.18 29.33 -15.24
N LEU A 535 -18.85 28.23 -14.88
CA LEU A 535 -19.77 27.53 -15.79
C LEU A 535 -20.92 28.44 -16.20
N LYS A 536 -21.48 29.18 -15.24
CA LYS A 536 -22.55 30.15 -15.52
C LYS A 536 -22.07 31.35 -16.35
N THR A 537 -20.85 31.84 -16.09
CA THR A 537 -20.25 32.92 -16.90
C THR A 537 -20.05 32.52 -18.37
N SER A 538 -19.73 31.25 -18.60
CA SER A 538 -19.43 30.73 -19.93
C SER A 538 -20.70 30.40 -20.74
N SER A 539 -21.80 30.01 -20.09
CA SER A 539 -23.07 29.67 -20.76
C SER A 539 -23.77 30.86 -21.42
N HIS A 540 -23.47 32.10 -21.04
CA HIS A 540 -24.03 33.31 -21.66
C HIS A 540 -23.32 33.77 -22.95
N LEU A 541 -22.18 33.17 -23.32
CA LEU A 541 -21.36 33.59 -24.48
C LEU A 541 -21.65 32.82 -25.79
N GLU A 542 -22.40 31.71 -25.74
CA GLU A 542 -22.71 30.86 -26.90
C GLU A 542 -24.24 30.74 -27.12
N PRO A 543 -24.81 31.26 -28.22
CA PRO A 543 -26.23 31.14 -28.50
C PRO A 543 -26.52 29.76 -29.10
N SER A 544 -26.83 28.76 -28.26
CA SER A 544 -27.18 27.41 -28.74
C SER A 544 -28.57 26.96 -28.27
N ASN A 545 -29.26 26.31 -29.22
CA ASN A 545 -30.72 26.15 -29.28
C ASN A 545 -31.26 24.93 -28.50
N ASP A 546 -30.48 24.37 -27.56
CA ASP A 546 -30.87 23.21 -26.75
C ASP A 546 -30.82 23.57 -25.25
N ARG A 547 -31.84 24.31 -24.79
CA ARG A 547 -32.12 24.54 -23.35
C ARG A 547 -32.64 23.26 -22.66
N SER A 548 -31.93 22.15 -22.79
CA SER A 548 -32.17 20.98 -21.95
C SER A 548 -31.60 21.28 -20.56
N LYS A 549 -32.51 21.40 -19.59
CA LYS A 549 -32.26 21.62 -18.16
C LYS A 549 -31.15 20.70 -17.64
N SER A 550 -29.93 21.20 -17.56
CA SER A 550 -28.90 20.66 -16.68
C SER A 550 -28.09 21.83 -16.13
N SER A 551 -28.77 22.75 -15.43
CA SER A 551 -28.07 23.55 -14.44
C SER A 551 -27.50 22.56 -13.42
N ASP A 552 -26.23 22.72 -13.07
CA ASP A 552 -25.38 21.72 -12.43
C ASP A 552 -25.79 21.51 -10.95
N THR A 553 -26.94 20.84 -10.75
CA THR A 553 -27.62 20.71 -9.45
C THR A 553 -26.80 19.94 -8.41
N GLY A 554 -25.88 19.05 -8.83
CA GLY A 554 -25.07 18.26 -7.91
C GLY A 554 -24.06 19.11 -7.13
N SER A 555 -23.34 19.99 -7.83
CA SER A 555 -22.36 20.91 -7.23
C SER A 555 -23.03 21.87 -6.25
N MET A 556 -24.19 22.42 -6.61
CA MET A 556 -24.93 23.34 -5.76
C MET A 556 -25.54 22.63 -4.54
N ARG A 557 -26.14 21.45 -4.72
CA ARG A 557 -26.63 20.62 -3.61
C ARG A 557 -25.52 20.26 -2.63
N LEU A 558 -24.33 19.89 -3.13
CA LEU A 558 -23.18 19.62 -2.28
C LEU A 558 -22.75 20.89 -1.51
N LEU A 559 -22.69 22.04 -2.18
CA LEU A 559 -22.34 23.32 -1.57
C LEU A 559 -23.28 23.68 -0.41
N LEU A 560 -24.60 23.50 -0.59
CA LEU A 560 -25.60 23.68 0.47
C LEU A 560 -25.41 22.70 1.64
N ARG A 561 -25.22 21.41 1.38
CA ARG A 561 -25.02 20.41 2.44
C ARG A 561 -23.73 20.65 3.23
N LEU A 562 -22.67 21.17 2.58
CA LEU A 562 -21.43 21.56 3.25
C LEU A 562 -21.63 22.74 4.21
N THR A 563 -22.49 23.72 3.88
CA THR A 563 -22.75 24.85 4.78
C THR A 563 -23.63 24.45 5.97
N GLU A 564 -24.60 23.57 5.75
CA GLU A 564 -25.51 23.06 6.79
C GLU A 564 -24.80 22.15 7.80
N ASP A 565 -24.10 21.11 7.32
CA ASP A 565 -23.57 20.04 8.18
C ASP A 565 -22.11 20.29 8.60
N LEU A 566 -21.32 20.99 7.76
CA LEU A 566 -19.88 21.19 7.94
C LEU A 566 -19.48 22.67 8.01
N GLY A 567 -20.43 23.58 8.25
CA GLY A 567 -20.20 25.02 8.34
C GLY A 567 -18.98 25.42 9.20
N PRO A 568 -18.84 24.94 10.46
CA PRO A 568 -17.67 25.24 11.28
C PRO A 568 -16.34 24.76 10.69
N ALA A 569 -16.33 23.70 9.90
CA ALA A 569 -15.15 23.18 9.22
C ALA A 569 -14.75 24.04 8.01
N VAL A 570 -15.72 24.52 7.23
CA VAL A 570 -15.50 25.49 6.13
C VAL A 570 -14.85 26.77 6.67
N LEU A 571 -15.31 27.26 7.83
CA LEU A 571 -14.81 28.49 8.46
C LEU A 571 -13.38 28.40 9.00
N ARG A 572 -12.80 27.20 9.12
CA ARG A 572 -11.39 27.04 9.55
C ARG A 572 -10.41 27.63 8.53
N SER A 573 -10.80 27.68 7.25
CA SER A 573 -10.00 28.18 6.14
C SER A 573 -10.41 29.60 5.73
N GLY A 574 -10.59 30.50 6.71
CA GLY A 574 -11.13 31.84 6.52
C GLY A 574 -10.51 32.63 5.36
N VAL A 575 -9.18 32.63 5.24
CA VAL A 575 -8.45 33.30 4.14
C VAL A 575 -8.85 32.77 2.76
N LEU A 576 -8.85 31.45 2.56
CA LEU A 576 -9.16 30.83 1.26
C LEU A 576 -10.62 31.04 0.86
N VAL A 577 -11.53 30.99 1.82
CA VAL A 577 -12.96 31.21 1.59
C VAL A 577 -13.23 32.68 1.27
N LEU A 578 -12.62 33.63 2.02
CA LEU A 578 -12.74 35.06 1.73
C LEU A 578 -12.15 35.42 0.36
N GLN A 579 -10.99 34.87 0.01
CA GLN A 579 -10.39 35.07 -1.30
C GLN A 579 -11.30 34.56 -2.43
N CYS A 580 -11.89 33.38 -2.27
CA CYS A 580 -12.85 32.83 -3.21
C CYS A 580 -14.09 33.73 -3.35
N LEU A 581 -14.65 34.20 -2.23
CA LEU A 581 -15.80 35.10 -2.23
C LEU A 581 -15.51 36.42 -2.95
N VAL A 582 -14.34 37.03 -2.72
CA VAL A 582 -13.91 38.23 -3.46
C VAL A 582 -13.89 37.97 -4.96
N THR A 583 -13.32 36.84 -5.40
CA THR A 583 -13.27 36.45 -6.82
C THR A 583 -14.67 36.26 -7.40
N VAL A 584 -15.53 35.50 -6.72
CA VAL A 584 -16.90 35.18 -7.16
C VAL A 584 -17.76 36.44 -7.27
N LEU A 585 -17.74 37.29 -6.25
CA LEU A 585 -18.52 38.54 -6.26
C LEU A 585 -18.02 39.51 -7.34
N SER A 586 -16.71 39.59 -7.54
CA SER A 586 -16.12 40.41 -8.62
C SER A 586 -16.44 39.88 -10.01
N MET A 587 -16.49 38.55 -10.19
CA MET A 587 -16.90 37.94 -11.45
C MET A 587 -18.34 38.32 -11.78
N TYR A 588 -19.25 38.21 -10.80
CA TYR A 588 -20.66 38.56 -10.98
C TYR A 588 -20.86 40.04 -11.33
N THR A 589 -20.24 40.96 -10.59
CA THR A 589 -20.45 42.40 -10.84
C THR A 589 -19.85 42.91 -12.15
N ASN A 590 -18.82 42.23 -12.68
CA ASN A 590 -18.28 42.53 -13.99
C ASN A 590 -19.21 42.05 -15.14
N GLN A 591 -20.05 41.03 -14.92
CA GLN A 591 -21.03 40.56 -15.91
C GLN A 591 -22.18 41.55 -16.09
N ASP A 592 -22.71 42.10 -14.99
CA ASP A 592 -23.77 43.13 -15.01
C ASP A 592 -23.32 44.44 -15.70
N ALA A 593 -22.00 44.70 -15.77
CA ALA A 593 -21.45 45.87 -16.45
C ALA A 593 -21.43 45.74 -17.98
N ASP A 594 -21.28 44.52 -18.51
CA ASP A 594 -21.23 44.24 -19.96
C ASP A 594 -22.61 43.91 -20.55
N ALA A 595 -23.59 43.52 -19.74
CA ALA A 595 -24.97 43.21 -20.13
C ALA A 595 -25.88 44.46 -20.18
N ILE A 596 -25.47 45.51 -20.90
CA ILE A 596 -26.38 46.62 -21.23
C ILE A 596 -27.25 46.20 -22.43
N GLY A 597 -28.27 45.38 -22.16
CA GLY A 597 -29.39 45.15 -23.09
C GLY A 597 -29.64 43.68 -23.44
N ASP A 598 -30.38 42.97 -22.61
CA ASP A 598 -31.76 42.55 -22.92
C ASP A 598 -32.35 41.83 -21.70
N ASN A 599 -33.58 42.20 -21.31
CA ASN A 599 -34.31 41.61 -20.20
C ASN A 599 -34.91 40.26 -20.63
N ASP A 600 -34.27 39.15 -20.29
CA ASP A 600 -34.94 37.85 -20.18
C ASP A 600 -34.95 37.44 -18.71
N ALA A 601 -36.10 37.66 -18.06
CA ALA A 601 -36.33 37.56 -16.61
C ALA A 601 -36.61 36.14 -16.09
N ASP A 602 -36.16 35.09 -16.79
CA ASP A 602 -36.54 33.71 -16.48
C ASP A 602 -35.38 32.80 -15.97
N ASP A 603 -34.13 33.27 -15.94
CA ASP A 603 -32.97 32.51 -15.38
C ASP A 603 -32.52 33.02 -13.99
N ASP A 604 -33.35 33.84 -13.34
CA ASP A 604 -33.00 34.64 -12.16
C ASP A 604 -33.01 33.89 -10.80
N ASP A 605 -33.61 32.70 -10.70
CA ASP A 605 -33.79 32.01 -9.41
C ASP A 605 -32.52 31.26 -8.94
N ASP A 606 -31.75 30.65 -9.84
CA ASP A 606 -30.51 29.93 -9.47
C ASP A 606 -29.38 30.90 -9.02
N ASP A 607 -29.40 32.13 -9.54
CA ASP A 607 -28.46 33.22 -9.24
C ASP A 607 -28.58 33.72 -7.79
N MET A 608 -29.81 33.67 -7.28
CA MET A 608 -30.13 34.00 -5.90
C MET A 608 -29.48 33.03 -4.93
N ASP A 609 -29.46 31.74 -5.25
CA ASP A 609 -29.02 30.70 -4.32
C ASP A 609 -27.50 30.74 -4.11
N VAL A 610 -26.70 31.00 -5.15
CA VAL A 610 -25.24 31.04 -4.99
C VAL A 610 -24.74 32.32 -4.33
N LEU A 611 -25.30 33.47 -4.71
CA LEU A 611 -24.97 34.74 -4.06
C LEU A 611 -25.45 34.75 -2.61
N SER A 612 -26.62 34.18 -2.31
CA SER A 612 -27.10 34.08 -0.93
C SER A 612 -26.24 33.11 -0.11
N VAL A 613 -25.79 31.97 -0.65
CA VAL A 613 -24.84 31.09 0.07
C VAL A 613 -23.49 31.78 0.28
N GLY A 614 -22.97 32.48 -0.74
CA GLY A 614 -21.72 33.23 -0.62
C GLY A 614 -21.79 34.36 0.42
N LEU A 615 -22.84 35.18 0.37
CA LEU A 615 -23.05 36.30 1.29
C LEU A 615 -23.38 35.83 2.72
N SER A 616 -24.13 34.73 2.88
CA SER A 616 -24.41 34.15 4.21
C SER A 616 -23.15 33.56 4.84
N MET A 617 -22.30 32.89 4.06
CA MET A 617 -21.00 32.40 4.53
C MET A 617 -20.06 33.58 4.88
N ALA A 618 -19.99 34.61 4.03
CA ALA A 618 -19.21 35.82 4.30
C ALA A 618 -19.67 36.52 5.59
N THR A 619 -20.99 36.63 5.77
CA THR A 619 -21.61 37.18 6.99
C THR A 619 -21.27 36.34 8.20
N THR A 620 -21.34 35.01 8.08
CA THR A 620 -20.97 34.07 9.15
C THR A 620 -19.49 34.19 9.50
N ILE A 621 -18.59 34.28 8.51
CA ILE A 621 -17.16 34.53 8.73
C ILE A 621 -16.99 35.85 9.49
N VAL A 622 -17.60 36.94 9.02
CA VAL A 622 -17.51 38.29 9.61
C VAL A 622 -18.05 38.34 11.05
N GLN A 623 -19.14 37.63 11.34
CA GLN A 623 -19.77 37.58 12.66
C GLN A 623 -19.11 36.59 13.64
N ALA A 624 -18.62 35.44 13.15
CA ALA A 624 -17.99 34.39 13.97
C ALA A 624 -16.52 34.67 14.28
N GLY A 625 -15.81 35.41 13.42
CA GLY A 625 -14.38 35.65 13.61
C GLY A 625 -14.05 36.45 14.88
N ALA A 626 -12.96 36.07 15.53
CA ALA A 626 -12.47 36.71 16.74
C ALA A 626 -12.10 38.18 16.51
N ALA A 627 -12.06 38.96 17.61
CA ALA A 627 -11.59 40.35 17.62
C ALA A 627 -10.09 40.53 17.25
N ALA A 628 -9.41 39.46 16.84
CA ALA A 628 -8.04 39.47 16.32
C ALA A 628 -7.99 38.51 15.12
N ARG A 629 -8.02 39.08 13.90
CA ARG A 629 -7.82 38.37 12.62
C ARG A 629 -6.43 38.61 12.08
N SER A 630 -5.98 37.78 11.14
CA SER A 630 -4.71 38.04 10.45
C SER A 630 -4.84 39.28 9.55
N ALA A 631 -3.72 39.94 9.28
CA ALA A 631 -3.69 41.10 8.38
C ALA A 631 -4.19 40.73 6.96
N ASP A 632 -3.96 39.48 6.54
CA ASP A 632 -4.40 38.97 5.24
C ASP A 632 -5.93 38.84 5.15
N GLU A 633 -6.59 38.37 6.22
CA GLU A 633 -8.06 38.30 6.27
C GLU A 633 -8.68 39.70 6.20
N GLU A 634 -8.11 40.68 6.91
CA GLU A 634 -8.62 42.05 6.93
C GLU A 634 -8.42 42.76 5.57
N ALA A 635 -7.30 42.49 4.89
CA ALA A 635 -7.06 42.97 3.53
C ALA A 635 -8.10 42.41 2.54
N LEU A 636 -8.46 41.13 2.65
CA LEU A 636 -9.50 40.51 1.81
C LEU A 636 -10.89 41.07 2.08
N LEU A 637 -11.25 41.33 3.34
CA LEU A 637 -12.53 42.00 3.68
C LEU A 637 -12.60 43.41 3.09
N THR A 638 -11.48 44.14 3.11
CA THR A 638 -11.40 45.48 2.51
C THR A 638 -11.56 45.42 0.99
N GLN A 639 -10.95 44.42 0.34
CA GLN A 639 -11.13 44.19 -1.11
C GLN A 639 -12.58 43.81 -1.47
N MET A 640 -13.27 43.09 -0.59
CA MET A 640 -14.66 42.66 -0.80
C MET A 640 -15.67 43.82 -0.78
N LEU A 641 -15.34 44.97 -0.19
CA LEU A 641 -16.23 46.14 -0.11
C LEU A 641 -16.64 46.66 -1.50
N VAL A 642 -15.74 46.63 -2.48
CA VAL A 642 -16.02 47.17 -3.82
C VAL A 642 -17.13 46.39 -4.54
N PRO A 643 -17.06 45.04 -4.66
CA PRO A 643 -18.18 44.26 -5.17
C PRO A 643 -19.47 44.39 -4.34
N LEU A 644 -19.37 44.48 -3.00
CA LEU A 644 -20.55 44.57 -2.13
C LEU A 644 -21.29 45.91 -2.26
N GLU A 645 -20.60 47.02 -2.50
CA GLU A 645 -21.23 48.32 -2.78
C GLU A 645 -22.02 48.32 -4.09
N GLN A 646 -21.56 47.54 -5.08
CA GLN A 646 -22.27 47.34 -6.34
C GLN A 646 -23.51 46.45 -6.12
N LEU A 647 -23.36 45.35 -5.37
CA LEU A 647 -24.47 44.43 -5.04
C LEU A 647 -25.50 45.04 -4.08
N ALA A 648 -25.14 46.02 -3.26
CA ALA A 648 -26.11 46.76 -2.45
C ALA A 648 -27.12 47.56 -3.30
N ARG A 649 -26.87 47.72 -4.61
CA ARG A 649 -27.80 48.33 -5.58
C ARG A 649 -28.46 47.31 -6.50
N HIS A 650 -28.36 46.02 -6.17
CA HIS A 650 -28.90 44.94 -6.98
C HIS A 650 -30.44 45.03 -7.09
N PRO A 651 -31.04 44.71 -8.25
CA PRO A 651 -32.49 44.81 -8.47
C PRO A 651 -33.32 43.93 -7.52
N LYS A 652 -32.75 42.82 -7.04
CA LYS A 652 -33.40 41.91 -6.09
C LYS A 652 -33.10 42.33 -4.64
N ALA A 653 -34.15 42.69 -3.91
CA ALA A 653 -34.08 43.15 -2.51
C ALA A 653 -33.32 42.22 -1.54
N PRO A 654 -33.49 40.87 -1.54
CA PRO A 654 -32.78 40.02 -0.57
C PRO A 654 -31.25 40.04 -0.73
N ILE A 655 -30.73 40.11 -1.95
CA ILE A 655 -29.28 40.24 -2.20
C ILE A 655 -28.80 41.63 -1.74
N ALA A 656 -29.54 42.69 -2.09
CA ALA A 656 -29.19 44.05 -1.73
C ALA A 656 -29.16 44.25 -0.20
N GLU A 657 -30.11 43.66 0.53
CA GLU A 657 -30.15 43.66 2.00
C GLU A 657 -28.95 42.91 2.59
N MET A 658 -28.69 41.67 2.15
CA MET A 658 -27.55 40.89 2.63
C MET A 658 -26.19 41.56 2.35
N ALA A 659 -26.03 42.16 1.18
CA ALA A 659 -24.81 42.87 0.80
C ALA A 659 -24.65 44.18 1.60
N SER A 660 -25.74 44.94 1.81
CA SER A 660 -25.73 46.16 2.62
C SER A 660 -25.41 45.87 4.09
N ASP A 661 -26.02 44.83 4.66
CA ASP A 661 -25.78 44.38 6.03
C ASP A 661 -24.34 43.91 6.21
N LEU A 662 -23.79 43.17 5.24
CA LEU A 662 -22.39 42.73 5.26
C LEU A 662 -21.42 43.92 5.15
N CYS A 663 -21.69 44.88 4.27
CA CYS A 663 -20.94 46.15 4.18
C CYS A 663 -20.92 46.88 5.52
N LEU A 664 -22.09 47.02 6.16
CA LEU A 664 -22.21 47.64 7.48
C LEU A 664 -21.43 46.86 8.54
N HIS A 665 -21.47 45.53 8.51
CA HIS A 665 -20.70 44.70 9.44
C HIS A 665 -19.18 44.84 9.25
N ILE A 666 -18.68 45.02 8.03
CA ILE A 666 -17.26 45.23 7.75
C ILE A 666 -16.84 46.67 8.14
N LEU A 667 -17.62 47.68 7.75
CA LEU A 667 -17.32 49.09 8.03
C LEU A 667 -17.49 49.47 9.51
N ALA A 668 -18.47 48.89 10.21
CA ALA A 668 -18.63 49.11 11.65
C ALA A 668 -17.44 48.57 12.45
N ARG A 669 -16.71 47.58 11.91
CA ARG A 669 -15.51 47.03 12.53
C ARG A 669 -14.27 47.89 12.31
N SER A 670 -14.05 48.40 11.10
CA SER A 670 -12.94 49.33 10.84
C SER A 670 -13.07 50.63 11.66
N ALA A 671 -14.30 51.02 11.99
CA ALA A 671 -14.60 52.12 12.90
C ALA A 671 -14.34 51.83 14.39
N ASP A 672 -14.37 50.55 14.83
CA ASP A 672 -14.00 50.13 16.19
C ASP A 672 -12.48 49.99 16.34
N ASP A 673 -11.76 49.60 15.28
CA ASP A 673 -10.29 49.55 15.25
C ASP A 673 -9.67 50.97 15.38
N HIS A 674 -10.27 51.97 14.73
CA HIS A 674 -9.92 53.39 14.91
C HIS A 674 -10.29 53.95 16.30
N LYS A 675 -11.16 53.29 17.07
CA LYS A 675 -11.45 53.67 18.48
C LYS A 675 -10.55 52.95 19.47
N GLN A 676 -10.03 51.77 19.13
CA GLN A 676 -9.12 51.01 20.01
C GLN A 676 -7.71 51.59 20.05
N ASP A 677 -7.22 52.22 18.98
CA ASP A 677 -5.94 52.95 18.99
C ASP A 677 -5.98 54.28 19.78
N VAL A 678 -7.18 54.80 20.07
CA VAL A 678 -7.37 56.07 20.81
C VAL A 678 -7.83 55.86 22.27
N MET A 679 -8.20 54.65 22.68
CA MET A 679 -8.74 54.37 24.04
C MET A 679 -7.86 53.44 24.91
N THR A 680 -6.54 53.64 24.90
CA THR A 680 -5.63 53.15 25.96
C THR A 680 -5.70 54.02 27.22
N ALA A 681 -6.92 54.26 27.73
CA ALA A 681 -7.15 54.74 29.09
C ALA A 681 -8.02 53.72 29.82
N ALA A 682 -7.54 53.23 30.96
CA ALA A 682 -8.15 52.14 31.73
C ALA A 682 -9.63 52.42 32.06
N GLN A 683 -10.54 51.67 31.41
CA GLN A 683 -11.98 51.73 31.70
C GLN A 683 -12.25 51.18 33.11
N SER A 684 -13.07 51.88 33.89
CA SER A 684 -13.46 51.44 35.24
C SER A 684 -14.64 50.44 35.20
N PHE A 685 -14.76 49.59 36.22
CA PHE A 685 -15.87 48.61 36.30
C PHE A 685 -17.25 49.31 36.34
N ALA A 686 -17.34 50.49 36.96
CA ALA A 686 -18.59 51.27 37.05
C ALA A 686 -19.09 51.70 35.66
N GLU A 687 -18.20 52.23 34.81
CA GLU A 687 -18.55 52.62 33.43
C GLU A 687 -18.97 51.41 32.58
N MET A 688 -18.31 50.26 32.78
CA MET A 688 -18.66 49.03 32.08
C MET A 688 -20.03 48.49 32.53
N LEU A 689 -20.31 48.52 33.84
CA LEU A 689 -21.59 48.09 34.41
C LEU A 689 -22.75 48.97 33.93
N ASP A 690 -22.57 50.30 33.86
CA ASP A 690 -23.62 51.21 33.41
C ASP A 690 -23.90 51.10 31.91
N ARG A 691 -22.86 50.87 31.08
CA ARG A 691 -23.03 50.53 29.66
C ARG A 691 -23.76 49.21 29.47
N SER A 692 -23.46 48.20 30.29
CA SER A 692 -24.17 46.92 30.26
C SER A 692 -25.63 47.06 30.70
N LYS A 693 -25.95 47.90 31.70
CA LYS A 693 -27.34 48.19 32.11
C LYS A 693 -28.14 48.86 30.99
N ALA A 694 -27.54 49.80 30.27
CA ALA A 694 -28.19 50.46 29.14
C ALA A 694 -28.55 49.46 28.03
N ASP A 695 -27.62 48.56 27.68
CA ASP A 695 -27.85 47.48 26.71
C ASP A 695 -28.97 46.52 27.16
N LEU A 696 -29.09 46.26 28.48
CA LEU A 696 -30.09 45.37 29.07
C LEU A 696 -31.51 45.91 29.11
N GLN A 697 -31.66 47.23 29.05
CA GLN A 697 -32.97 47.90 28.97
C GLN A 697 -33.51 47.97 27.54
N SER A 698 -32.77 47.46 26.55
CA SER A 698 -33.18 47.48 25.14
C SER A 698 -34.31 46.50 24.83
N ALA A 699 -35.26 46.94 24.00
CA ALA A 699 -36.31 46.06 23.47
C ALA A 699 -35.75 44.94 22.56
N GLN A 700 -34.53 45.11 22.01
CA GLN A 700 -33.89 44.14 21.12
C GLN A 700 -33.13 43.06 21.90
N VAL A 701 -33.51 41.80 21.68
CA VAL A 701 -32.89 40.60 22.29
C VAL A 701 -31.36 40.56 22.15
N PRO A 702 -30.76 40.83 20.97
CA PRO A 702 -29.31 40.74 20.79
C PRO A 702 -28.54 41.77 21.62
N LEU A 703 -29.11 42.97 21.81
CA LEU A 703 -28.51 44.03 22.61
C LEU A 703 -28.55 43.67 24.10
N ARG A 704 -29.66 43.07 24.57
CA ARG A 704 -29.74 42.56 25.96
C ARG A 704 -28.72 41.44 26.21
N ALA A 705 -28.61 40.48 25.29
CA ALA A 705 -27.62 39.40 25.37
C ALA A 705 -26.18 39.93 25.35
N ARG A 706 -25.90 40.96 24.53
CA ARG A 706 -24.61 41.66 24.47
C ARG A 706 -24.22 42.29 25.81
N GLY A 707 -25.18 42.90 26.52
CA GLY A 707 -24.97 43.45 27.86
C GLY A 707 -24.45 42.42 28.86
N LEU A 708 -25.03 41.21 28.87
CA LEU A 708 -24.61 40.08 29.73
C LEU A 708 -23.30 39.42 29.27
N ALA A 709 -23.10 39.28 27.96
CA ALA A 709 -21.87 38.73 27.40
C ALA A 709 -20.65 39.61 27.73
N ARG A 710 -20.82 40.94 27.72
CA ARG A 710 -19.79 41.91 28.13
C ARG A 710 -19.40 41.72 29.61
N LEU A 711 -20.37 41.58 30.50
CA LEU A 711 -20.15 41.31 31.92
C LEU A 711 -19.44 39.95 32.13
N THR A 712 -19.85 38.92 31.39
CA THR A 712 -19.19 37.59 31.42
C THR A 712 -17.72 37.69 31.02
N ARG A 713 -17.40 38.44 29.97
CA ARG A 713 -16.04 38.60 29.47
C ARG A 713 -15.15 39.36 30.45
N TRP A 714 -15.69 40.39 31.12
CA TRP A 714 -14.98 41.13 32.17
C TRP A 714 -14.60 40.22 33.35
N ILE A 715 -15.56 39.42 33.83
CA ILE A 715 -15.36 38.49 34.95
C ILE A 715 -14.35 37.38 34.58
N ARG A 716 -14.41 36.85 33.35
CA ARG A 716 -13.45 35.83 32.87
C ARG A 716 -12.02 36.35 32.77
N ARG A 717 -11.84 37.65 32.47
CA ARG A 717 -10.53 38.31 32.42
C ARG A 717 -9.95 38.64 33.80
N ARG A 718 -10.60 38.22 34.90
CA ARG A 718 -10.19 38.45 36.30
C ARG A 718 -9.94 39.92 36.65
N GLN A 719 -10.63 40.83 35.97
CA GLN A 719 -10.56 42.26 36.30
C GLN A 719 -11.34 42.54 37.60
N PRO A 720 -10.97 43.59 38.37
CA PRO A 720 -11.64 43.91 39.63
C PRO A 720 -13.15 44.14 39.40
N VAL A 721 -13.95 43.53 40.26
CA VAL A 721 -15.43 43.60 40.24
C VAL A 721 -15.84 44.30 41.53
N ASP A 722 -16.07 45.60 41.45
CA ASP A 722 -16.54 46.40 42.57
C ASP A 722 -18.07 46.41 42.54
N ASN A 723 -18.74 46.03 43.64
CA ASN A 723 -20.21 45.94 43.73
C ASN A 723 -20.85 44.67 43.13
N VAL A 724 -20.43 43.50 43.65
CA VAL A 724 -20.96 42.17 43.31
C VAL A 724 -22.48 42.06 43.57
N GLU A 725 -23.01 42.74 44.59
CA GLU A 725 -24.44 42.69 44.95
C GLU A 725 -25.33 43.25 43.83
N ALA A 726 -24.95 44.39 43.23
CA ALA A 726 -25.67 44.96 42.10
C ALA A 726 -25.66 44.05 40.86
N LEU A 727 -24.53 43.37 40.63
CA LEU A 727 -24.36 42.42 39.52
C LEU A 727 -25.20 41.15 39.73
N VAL A 728 -25.29 40.64 40.95
CA VAL A 728 -26.15 39.49 41.30
C VAL A 728 -27.62 39.85 41.15
N ALA A 729 -28.05 41.02 41.64
CA ALA A 729 -29.43 41.48 41.50
C ALA A 729 -29.83 41.61 40.03
N LEU A 730 -28.93 42.14 39.20
CA LEU A 730 -29.11 42.25 37.75
C LEU A 730 -29.19 40.88 37.06
N CYS A 731 -28.34 39.92 37.43
CA CYS A 731 -28.43 38.56 36.90
C CYS A 731 -29.74 37.86 37.32
N VAL A 732 -30.19 38.04 38.56
CA VAL A 732 -31.45 37.46 39.06
C VAL A 732 -32.66 38.04 38.33
N HIS A 733 -32.64 39.34 38.04
CA HIS A 733 -33.69 39.99 37.26
C HIS A 733 -33.80 39.40 35.84
N HIS A 734 -32.68 39.19 35.15
CA HIS A 734 -32.65 38.65 33.78
C HIS A 734 -32.69 37.12 33.68
N LEU A 735 -32.76 36.40 34.81
CA LEU A 735 -33.14 34.97 34.82
C LEU A 735 -34.64 34.75 34.57
N ALA A 736 -35.45 35.81 34.64
CA ALA A 736 -36.86 35.79 34.30
C ALA A 736 -37.14 36.42 32.91
N ASP A 737 -36.11 36.66 32.10
CA ASP A 737 -36.27 37.18 30.73
C ASP A 737 -37.02 36.14 29.88
N ALA A 738 -37.94 36.62 29.03
CA ALA A 738 -38.78 35.75 28.21
C ALA A 738 -38.00 35.04 27.09
N ASP A 739 -36.80 35.53 26.77
CA ASP A 739 -35.93 35.00 25.73
C ASP A 739 -34.88 34.02 26.26
N SER A 740 -34.77 32.85 25.61
CA SER A 740 -33.89 31.75 26.04
C SER A 740 -32.40 32.08 25.92
N TYR A 741 -32.01 32.97 25.00
CA TYR A 741 -30.62 33.40 24.80
C TYR A 741 -30.17 34.36 25.91
N VAL A 742 -31.03 35.29 26.31
CA VAL A 742 -30.76 36.22 27.42
C VAL A 742 -30.73 35.47 28.76
N TYR A 743 -31.66 34.53 28.96
CA TYR A 743 -31.66 33.62 30.11
C TYR A 743 -30.35 32.84 30.25
N LEU A 744 -29.89 32.20 29.17
CA LEU A 744 -28.68 31.37 29.18
C LEU A 744 -27.42 32.22 29.43
N ALA A 745 -27.36 33.43 28.85
CA ALA A 745 -26.31 34.40 29.14
C ALA A 745 -26.31 34.83 30.62
N ALA A 746 -27.48 35.05 31.24
CA ALA A 746 -27.60 35.41 32.66
C ALA A 746 -27.11 34.29 33.59
N VAL A 747 -27.45 33.03 33.26
CA VAL A 747 -26.92 31.84 33.97
C VAL A 747 -25.40 31.78 33.88
N GLN A 748 -24.83 32.09 32.71
CA GLN A 748 -23.40 32.03 32.47
C GLN A 748 -22.63 33.12 33.24
N VAL A 749 -23.15 34.36 33.29
CA VAL A 749 -22.60 35.44 34.14
C VAL A 749 -22.59 34.99 35.60
N ARG A 750 -23.73 34.48 36.11
CA ARG A 750 -23.87 34.05 37.51
C ARG A 750 -22.92 32.91 37.87
N ARG A 751 -22.74 31.93 36.97
CA ARG A 751 -21.81 30.80 37.16
C ARG A 751 -20.36 31.28 37.27
N ASN A 752 -19.95 32.18 36.37
CA ASN A 752 -18.59 32.72 36.38
C ASN A 752 -18.36 33.61 37.60
N LEU A 753 -19.33 34.42 38.00
CA LEU A 753 -19.28 35.23 39.22
C LEU A 753 -19.16 34.36 40.48
N SER A 754 -19.94 33.28 40.59
CA SER A 754 -19.85 32.33 41.70
C SER A 754 -18.47 31.67 41.80
N SER A 755 -17.83 31.38 40.66
CA SER A 755 -16.48 30.82 40.63
C SER A 755 -15.41 31.80 41.14
N VAL A 756 -15.56 33.09 40.85
CA VAL A 756 -14.66 34.16 41.32
C VAL A 756 -14.84 34.42 42.82
N VAL A 757 -16.09 34.48 43.30
CA VAL A 757 -16.39 34.67 44.73
C VAL A 757 -15.97 33.46 45.59
N LYS A 758 -16.19 32.22 45.12
CA LYS A 758 -15.68 31.00 45.79
C LYS A 758 -14.15 30.92 45.77
N GLY A 759 -13.52 31.46 44.72
CA GLY A 759 -12.07 31.64 44.66
C GLY A 759 -11.57 32.58 45.75
N MET A 760 -12.19 33.75 45.92
CA MET A 760 -11.85 34.72 46.95
C MET A 760 -12.08 34.21 48.39
N GLN A 761 -13.17 33.47 48.66
CA GLN A 761 -13.41 32.85 49.97
C GLN A 761 -12.38 31.76 50.31
N LYS A 762 -11.93 30.96 49.32
CA LYS A 762 -10.85 29.98 49.54
C LYS A 762 -9.51 30.65 49.87
N THR A 763 -9.20 31.78 49.24
CA THR A 763 -7.99 32.57 49.55
C THR A 763 -8.05 33.16 50.95
N MET A 764 -9.23 33.63 51.40
CA MET A 764 -9.42 34.19 52.74
C MET A 764 -9.36 33.13 53.85
N VAL A 765 -9.84 31.90 53.61
CA VAL A 765 -9.68 30.76 54.53
C VAL A 765 -8.23 30.27 54.60
N TYR A 766 -7.44 30.42 53.52
CA TYR A 766 -6.01 30.15 53.54
C TYR A 766 -5.20 31.21 54.30
N ILE A 767 -5.65 32.47 54.31
CA ILE A 767 -5.00 33.58 55.02
C ILE A 767 -5.30 33.56 56.52
N TYR A 768 -6.43 33.01 56.97
CA TYR A 768 -6.75 32.83 58.41
C TYR A 768 -6.22 31.51 59.03
N ARG A 769 -5.50 30.69 58.26
CA ARG A 769 -4.85 29.45 58.74
C ARG A 769 -3.31 29.52 58.72
N LEU A 770 -2.76 30.69 58.40
CA LEU A 770 -1.42 31.15 58.75
C LEU A 770 -1.54 32.06 59.97
#